data_AF-A0A5A7RFW6-F1
#
_entry.id   AF-A0A5A7RFW6-F1
#
_cell.length_a   1.000
_cell.length_b   1.000
_cell.length_c   1.000
_cell.angle_alpha   90.00
_cell.angle_beta   90.00
_cell.angle_gamma   90.00
#
_symmetry.space_group_name_H-M   'P 1'
#
loop_
_entity.id
_entity.type
_entity.pdbx_description
1 polymer ?
#
loop_
_entity_poly.entity_id
_entity_poly.type
_entity_poly.pdbx_seq_one_letter_code
_entity_poly.pdbx_strand_id
1 'polypeptide(L)'
;MGTQSNGKKEEALNEPNISLSFRKDENFEEWYSEVVVNGEMIEYYDIPGCYVIRPWAISIWEIMKEFFDAEIKKMKIKNCYFPLLVPADFLQKEKDHIKGFASEVAWVTRSGESELKLPIAIRPTSESVMYPYFSKWIRGHRDLPLRFNQWCNVVRWESRKPTPFLRSCEFLWQEGHTAFATKEEADNEAFIPDSGHGLQGATSNCLGQHFARTFEINFENEKGESVNVWQNSWAYTTRTLGLMVMVHGDDKGLVLPPKVASLQAIIIPNVSSFSTNFQAIFHECEKTVKNLSEAGIRADVDLRDNYSYECKNSHWELKGVPLRIGIGPEDLANKKVRAVRRDNFEEIDIPLANLVVEVRNLLDHIQQNLFEVAKQKRDSCIRVVYSWEEFYEALNQKKMVFAPWCDEEEVENDVATRTKGDAKSLCSPLDQPPIPEGTLCFASGKPAKKWTYWGKNFSPFLPMAEVHIQIEVEESRTPHETTPLIKSPGAAHESNSPDEQEDDKETHLDKTLQSLHFFLSFLGFNQSSIWSFVISWGVFLVIGVLLPVVVLEFSDCPGCEKGQIKSFEIGIVISQACLAASSLICLSHNLRKYGVRKFLFVDRYSGHVERFSGQYVQKISESMRTLVLWVLACCLLKTVREIVRFSYVHHGTWWQSAVISLAFVLSWTYVTTIILSSCILFYVVCNLQIIHFDDYGKLLEREPDVVTLLQEHARLRFYLSKISHRFRIYLLLQFVIVTISQFMTLSQTTEYNGMVTISNGGDFAVSTIVQVVAIILCLNAAAKISHRAQGIGALASRWHALMTCTANDASQLRTSNSIGNLEAANRLSAFHVDYSESDLESLDLMTGPTNVQLASYMSSYHKRLALVMYLQANPGGITIFGWTVDRGLINTIFFIELSLVTFVLGKTIVVTSYYFGRTK
;
A
#
# COMPACT_ATOMS: atom_id res chain seq x y z
N MET A 1 35.82 -58.69 34.37
CA MET A 1 34.56 -58.67 35.13
C MET A 1 34.43 -57.27 35.71
N GLY A 2 33.59 -56.35 35.23
CA GLY A 2 32.33 -56.50 34.53
C GLY A 2 31.20 -56.22 35.49
N THR A 3 30.71 -54.98 35.54
CA THR A 3 29.32 -54.62 35.84
C THR A 3 29.05 -53.25 35.23
N GLN A 4 28.46 -53.28 34.03
CA GLN A 4 27.74 -52.17 33.42
C GLN A 4 26.47 -51.91 34.24
N SER A 5 26.29 -50.69 34.75
CA SER A 5 24.96 -50.17 35.07
C SER A 5 24.47 -49.39 33.86
N ASN A 6 23.52 -49.96 33.13
CA ASN A 6 22.77 -49.31 32.07
C ASN A 6 22.05 -48.06 32.62
N GLY A 7 22.63 -46.87 32.39
CA GLY A 7 21.87 -45.64 32.39
C GLY A 7 21.19 -45.51 31.03
N LYS A 8 19.90 -45.83 30.96
CA LYS A 8 19.06 -45.47 29.80
C LYS A 8 19.17 -43.95 29.62
N LYS A 9 19.67 -43.50 28.46
CA LYS A 9 19.49 -42.12 28.01
C LYS A 9 17.99 -41.85 27.94
N GLU A 10 17.54 -40.83 28.66
CA GLU A 10 16.22 -40.24 28.49
C GLU A 10 16.02 -39.89 27.01
N GLU A 11 14.98 -40.43 26.38
CA GLU A 11 14.44 -39.84 25.16
C GLU A 11 13.91 -38.46 25.55
N ALA A 12 14.62 -37.41 25.12
CA ALA A 12 14.17 -36.05 25.30
C ALA A 12 12.78 -35.91 24.66
N LEU A 13 11.77 -35.57 25.47
CA LEU A 13 10.47 -35.13 24.98
C LEU A 13 10.72 -34.02 23.95
N ASN A 14 10.17 -34.17 22.75
CA ASN A 14 10.24 -33.18 21.69
C ASN A 14 9.40 -31.96 22.13
N GLU A 15 9.98 -31.09 22.95
CA GLU A 15 9.25 -29.95 23.51
C GLU A 15 9.16 -28.82 22.49
N PRO A 16 7.95 -28.31 22.18
CA PRO A 16 7.80 -27.13 21.35
C PRO A 16 8.41 -25.92 22.06
N ASN A 17 9.13 -25.07 21.33
CA ASN A 17 9.61 -23.80 21.87
C ASN A 17 8.42 -22.82 21.98
N ILE A 18 7.94 -22.57 23.21
CA ILE A 18 6.77 -21.72 23.51
C ILE A 18 7.18 -20.26 23.79
N SER A 19 8.44 -19.89 23.56
CA SER A 19 8.91 -18.51 23.77
C SER A 19 8.52 -17.56 22.63
N LEU A 20 8.23 -16.31 22.97
CA LEU A 20 8.07 -15.24 21.99
C LEU A 20 9.43 -14.83 21.42
N SER A 21 9.48 -14.51 20.13
CA SER A 21 10.71 -14.09 19.45
C SER A 21 11.00 -12.61 19.64
N PHE A 22 9.94 -11.81 19.87
CA PHE A 22 10.04 -10.35 19.97
C PHE A 22 9.64 -9.83 21.34
N ARG A 23 10.32 -8.78 21.78
CA ARG A 23 10.02 -8.08 23.03
C ARG A 23 9.12 -6.88 22.77
N LYS A 24 8.20 -6.62 23.71
CA LYS A 24 7.18 -5.58 23.60
C LYS A 24 7.74 -4.18 23.40
N ASP A 25 8.82 -3.85 24.12
CA ASP A 25 9.43 -2.52 24.10
C ASP A 25 10.42 -2.32 22.93
N GLU A 26 10.87 -3.41 22.28
CA GLU A 26 11.83 -3.38 21.17
C GLU A 26 11.13 -3.43 19.81
N ASN A 27 10.18 -4.37 19.63
CA ASN A 27 9.42 -4.52 18.39
C ASN A 27 7.95 -4.84 18.69
N PHE A 28 7.21 -3.79 19.04
CA PHE A 28 5.81 -3.88 19.43
C PHE A 28 4.89 -4.52 18.37
N GLU A 29 5.16 -4.29 17.08
CA GLU A 29 4.32 -4.79 15.99
C GLU A 29 4.37 -6.31 15.88
N GLU A 30 5.59 -6.84 15.80
CA GLU A 30 5.81 -8.28 15.69
C GLU A 30 5.47 -8.98 17.01
N TRP A 31 5.79 -8.35 18.16
CA TRP A 31 5.35 -8.82 19.47
C TRP A 31 3.82 -8.93 19.54
N TYR A 32 3.07 -7.91 19.14
CA TYR A 32 1.62 -7.93 19.22
C TYR A 32 1.03 -9.04 18.34
N SER A 33 1.55 -9.21 17.12
CA SER A 33 1.13 -10.28 16.21
C SER A 33 1.43 -11.66 16.78
N GLU A 34 2.64 -11.90 17.30
CA GLU A 34 2.98 -13.18 17.94
C GLU A 34 2.07 -13.45 19.16
N VAL A 35 1.82 -12.46 20.00
CA VAL A 35 0.99 -12.64 21.22
C VAL A 35 -0.45 -13.02 20.87
N VAL A 36 -1.10 -12.36 19.91
CA VAL A 36 -2.50 -12.69 19.57
C VAL A 36 -2.64 -14.00 18.81
N VAL A 37 -1.61 -14.44 18.07
CA VAL A 37 -1.60 -15.71 17.35
C VAL A 37 -1.21 -16.86 18.28
N ASN A 38 -0.07 -16.76 18.95
CA ASN A 38 0.45 -17.82 19.84
C ASN A 38 -0.40 -17.94 21.12
N GLY A 39 -1.04 -16.85 21.56
CA GLY A 39 -2.07 -16.87 22.60
C GLY A 39 -3.41 -17.47 22.14
N GLU A 40 -3.52 -17.87 20.87
CA GLU A 40 -4.69 -18.47 20.24
C GLU A 40 -5.94 -17.58 20.28
N MET A 41 -5.77 -16.26 20.21
CA MET A 41 -6.88 -15.31 20.10
C MET A 41 -7.40 -15.20 18.68
N ILE A 42 -6.50 -15.24 17.70
CA ILE A 42 -6.85 -15.14 16.28
C ILE A 42 -6.10 -16.15 15.40
N GLU A 43 -6.63 -16.36 14.20
CA GLU A 43 -5.90 -16.90 13.05
C GLU A 43 -5.94 -15.85 11.92
N TYR A 44 -4.87 -15.73 11.15
CA TYR A 44 -4.90 -14.91 9.93
C TYR A 44 -5.82 -15.56 8.89
N TYR A 45 -6.69 -14.75 8.28
CA TYR A 45 -7.55 -15.19 7.20
C TYR A 45 -6.95 -14.80 5.84
N ASP A 46 -7.31 -15.53 4.79
CA ASP A 46 -6.77 -15.30 3.43
C ASP A 46 -7.18 -13.93 2.85
N ILE A 47 -8.24 -13.33 3.36
CA ILE A 47 -8.66 -11.96 3.01
C ILE A 47 -7.94 -10.96 3.94
N PRO A 48 -7.11 -10.06 3.39
CA PRO A 48 -6.38 -9.07 4.19
C PRO A 48 -7.30 -8.22 5.06
N GLY A 49 -6.96 -8.12 6.34
CA GLY A 49 -7.72 -7.36 7.33
C GLY A 49 -8.93 -8.10 7.90
N CYS A 50 -9.20 -9.32 7.47
CA CYS A 50 -10.11 -10.24 8.15
C CYS A 50 -9.31 -11.25 8.99
N TYR A 51 -9.89 -11.67 10.12
CA TYR A 51 -9.24 -12.57 11.07
C TYR A 51 -10.27 -13.56 11.59
N VAL A 52 -9.89 -14.83 11.75
CA VAL A 52 -10.72 -15.79 12.47
C VAL A 52 -10.55 -15.51 13.95
N ILE A 53 -11.63 -15.13 14.64
CA ILE A 53 -11.60 -14.94 16.10
C ILE A 53 -11.80 -16.30 16.76
N ARG A 54 -10.76 -16.82 17.40
CA ARG A 54 -10.74 -18.18 17.98
C ARG A 54 -11.51 -18.22 19.31
N PRO A 55 -11.88 -19.42 19.83
CA PRO A 55 -12.66 -19.56 21.06
C PRO A 55 -12.09 -18.82 22.27
N TRP A 56 -10.76 -18.72 22.38
CA TRP A 56 -10.11 -18.00 23.48
C TRP A 56 -10.52 -16.53 23.53
N ALA A 57 -10.58 -15.85 22.38
CA ALA A 57 -10.99 -14.46 22.26
C ALA A 57 -12.52 -14.28 22.21
N ILE A 58 -13.25 -15.20 21.55
CA ILE A 58 -14.72 -15.14 21.52
C ILE A 58 -15.30 -15.25 22.93
N SER A 59 -14.77 -16.11 23.79
CA SER A 59 -15.26 -16.22 25.17
C SER A 59 -15.09 -14.91 25.96
N ILE A 60 -13.98 -14.18 25.75
CA ILE A 60 -13.78 -12.84 26.32
C ILE A 60 -14.87 -11.88 25.82
N TRP A 61 -15.13 -11.88 24.51
CA TRP A 61 -16.17 -11.07 23.89
C TRP A 61 -17.58 -11.41 24.42
N GLU A 62 -17.88 -12.67 24.64
CA GLU A 62 -19.14 -13.14 25.21
C GLU A 62 -19.33 -12.65 26.65
N ILE A 63 -18.31 -12.75 27.51
CA ILE A 63 -18.37 -12.23 28.87
C ILE A 63 -18.62 -10.72 28.88
N MET A 64 -17.92 -9.98 28.02
CA MET A 64 -18.12 -8.53 27.87
C MET A 64 -19.53 -8.20 27.38
N LYS A 65 -20.02 -8.96 26.40
CA LYS A 65 -21.37 -8.84 25.86
C LYS A 65 -22.41 -9.11 26.94
N GLU A 66 -22.31 -10.19 27.71
CA GLU A 66 -23.24 -10.53 28.78
C GLU A 66 -23.33 -9.41 29.84
N PHE A 67 -22.18 -8.88 30.27
CA PHE A 67 -22.13 -7.75 31.17
C PHE A 67 -22.84 -6.52 30.58
N PHE A 68 -22.44 -6.09 29.38
CA PHE A 68 -22.97 -4.87 28.78
C PHE A 68 -24.47 -4.98 28.47
N ASP A 69 -24.89 -6.14 27.96
CA ASP A 69 -26.28 -6.43 27.63
C ASP A 69 -27.18 -6.38 28.88
N ALA A 70 -26.69 -6.87 30.02
CA ALA A 70 -27.38 -6.76 31.30
C ALA A 70 -27.52 -5.30 31.75
N GLU A 71 -26.49 -4.47 31.60
CA GLU A 71 -26.53 -3.05 31.97
C GLU A 71 -27.51 -2.25 31.11
N ILE A 72 -27.47 -2.39 29.78
CA ILE A 72 -28.39 -1.65 28.89
C ILE A 72 -29.85 -2.09 29.06
N LYS A 73 -30.09 -3.36 29.43
CA LYS A 73 -31.44 -3.84 29.76
C LYS A 73 -32.01 -3.16 31.01
N LYS A 74 -31.19 -2.83 32.00
CA LYS A 74 -31.63 -2.01 33.17
C LYS A 74 -32.11 -0.63 32.73
N MET A 75 -31.55 -0.08 31.65
CA MET A 75 -31.95 1.17 31.02
C MET A 75 -33.19 1.04 30.10
N LYS A 76 -33.80 -0.15 30.06
CA LYS A 76 -34.95 -0.50 29.20
C LYS A 76 -34.64 -0.45 27.70
N ILE A 77 -33.37 -0.57 27.33
CA ILE A 77 -32.95 -0.73 25.93
C ILE A 77 -33.27 -2.16 25.48
N LYS A 78 -33.84 -2.31 24.28
CA LYS A 78 -34.24 -3.60 23.73
C LYS A 78 -33.32 -4.03 22.60
N ASN A 79 -32.90 -5.28 22.59
CA ASN A 79 -32.16 -5.82 21.46
C ASN A 79 -33.08 -6.03 20.25
N CYS A 80 -32.57 -5.70 19.07
CA CYS A 80 -33.15 -5.97 17.76
C CYS A 80 -32.05 -6.46 16.80
N TYR A 81 -32.44 -6.78 15.56
CA TYR A 81 -31.50 -7.09 14.50
C TYR A 81 -32.00 -6.53 13.18
N PHE A 82 -31.20 -5.68 12.55
CA PHE A 82 -31.44 -5.19 11.19
C PHE A 82 -30.55 -5.94 10.18
N PRO A 83 -31.00 -6.09 8.92
CA PRO A 83 -30.24 -6.79 7.88
C PRO A 83 -28.85 -6.19 7.63
N LEU A 84 -27.90 -7.05 7.23
CA LEU A 84 -26.54 -6.67 6.83
C LEU A 84 -26.50 -5.83 5.55
N LEU A 85 -27.46 -6.07 4.65
CA LEU A 85 -27.49 -5.50 3.31
C LEU A 85 -28.30 -4.20 3.28
N VAL A 86 -27.72 -3.17 2.66
CA VAL A 86 -28.27 -1.82 2.58
C VAL A 86 -28.53 -1.46 1.12
N PRO A 87 -29.77 -1.09 0.74
CA PRO A 87 -30.05 -0.59 -0.60
C PRO A 87 -29.24 0.68 -0.92
N ALA A 88 -28.71 0.79 -2.13
CA ALA A 88 -27.92 1.95 -2.56
C ALA A 88 -28.64 3.29 -2.30
N ASP A 89 -29.95 3.34 -2.52
CA ASP A 89 -30.76 4.56 -2.37
C ASP A 89 -30.84 5.03 -0.91
N PHE A 90 -30.80 4.11 0.06
CA PHE A 90 -30.84 4.45 1.48
C PHE A 90 -29.52 5.05 1.92
N LEU A 91 -28.43 4.45 1.48
CA LEU A 91 -27.09 4.98 1.68
C LEU A 91 -26.97 6.37 1.01
N GLN A 92 -27.47 6.55 -0.21
CA GLN A 92 -27.39 7.85 -0.91
C GLN A 92 -28.11 9.01 -0.21
N LYS A 93 -29.07 8.76 0.70
CA LYS A 93 -29.69 9.83 1.51
C LYS A 93 -28.70 10.46 2.49
N GLU A 94 -27.63 9.76 2.84
CA GLU A 94 -26.58 10.21 3.74
C GLU A 94 -25.31 10.68 2.99
N LYS A 95 -25.42 11.09 1.72
CA LYS A 95 -24.26 11.43 0.87
C LYS A 95 -23.22 12.33 1.56
N ASP A 96 -23.64 13.31 2.36
CA ASP A 96 -22.73 14.19 3.08
C ASP A 96 -22.02 13.53 4.27
N HIS A 97 -22.67 12.59 4.97
CA HIS A 97 -22.05 11.79 6.03
C HIS A 97 -21.16 10.67 5.48
N ILE A 98 -21.53 10.11 4.32
CA ILE A 98 -20.78 9.04 3.64
C ILE A 98 -19.52 9.55 2.95
N LYS A 99 -19.43 10.84 2.59
CA LYS A 99 -18.22 11.42 1.97
C LYS A 99 -16.92 11.08 2.72
N GLY A 100 -16.97 10.89 4.04
CA GLY A 100 -15.82 10.52 4.87
C GLY A 100 -15.36 9.06 4.76
N PHE A 101 -16.24 8.12 4.37
CA PHE A 101 -15.95 6.67 4.32
C PHE A 101 -16.46 6.00 3.04
N ALA A 102 -16.79 6.76 2.00
CA ALA A 102 -17.33 6.24 0.73
C ALA A 102 -16.40 5.20 0.07
N SER A 103 -15.09 5.36 0.23
CA SER A 103 -14.08 4.40 -0.25
C SER A 103 -14.03 3.10 0.54
N GLU A 104 -14.65 3.05 1.72
CA GLU A 104 -14.65 1.90 2.64
C GLU A 104 -15.92 1.05 2.52
N VAL A 105 -16.88 1.46 1.68
CA VAL A 105 -18.14 0.71 1.50
C VAL A 105 -17.92 -0.48 0.57
N ALA A 106 -18.15 -1.69 1.07
CA ALA A 106 -18.17 -2.89 0.25
C ALA A 106 -19.52 -3.05 -0.46
N TRP A 107 -19.49 -3.35 -1.76
CA TRP A 107 -20.68 -3.47 -2.62
C TRP A 107 -20.85 -4.88 -3.16
N VAL A 108 -22.06 -5.42 -3.03
CA VAL A 108 -22.53 -6.62 -3.72
C VAL A 108 -23.16 -6.20 -5.04
N THR A 109 -22.55 -6.62 -6.15
CA THR A 109 -22.97 -6.27 -7.52
C THR A 109 -23.46 -7.47 -8.33
N ARG A 110 -23.22 -8.70 -7.84
CA ARG A 110 -23.58 -9.95 -8.51
C ARG A 110 -24.16 -10.95 -7.52
N SER A 111 -25.04 -11.82 -8.01
CA SER A 111 -25.54 -13.02 -7.32
C SER A 111 -25.25 -14.23 -8.19
N GLY A 112 -24.29 -15.07 -7.78
CA GLY A 112 -23.68 -16.05 -8.67
C GLY A 112 -23.04 -15.36 -9.87
N GLU A 113 -23.42 -15.76 -11.09
CA GLU A 113 -22.94 -15.13 -12.31
C GLU A 113 -23.80 -13.95 -12.80
N SER A 114 -25.00 -13.76 -12.25
CA SER A 114 -25.94 -12.71 -12.68
C SER A 114 -25.61 -11.37 -12.04
N GLU A 115 -25.57 -10.30 -12.84
CA GLU A 115 -25.45 -8.93 -12.33
C GLU A 115 -26.76 -8.46 -11.69
N LEU A 116 -26.64 -7.77 -10.55
CA LEU A 116 -27.77 -7.15 -9.87
C LEU A 116 -28.14 -5.85 -10.58
N LYS A 117 -29.45 -5.63 -10.78
CA LYS A 117 -29.96 -4.38 -11.37
C LYS A 117 -29.57 -3.13 -10.58
N LEU A 118 -29.49 -3.26 -9.26
CA LEU A 118 -29.05 -2.22 -8.35
C LEU A 118 -28.00 -2.82 -7.42
N PRO A 119 -26.83 -2.16 -7.24
CA PRO A 119 -25.83 -2.62 -6.29
C PRO A 119 -26.36 -2.48 -4.87
N ILE A 120 -25.95 -3.40 -4.00
CA ILE A 120 -26.38 -3.46 -2.59
C ILE A 120 -25.12 -3.31 -1.73
N ALA A 121 -25.12 -2.37 -0.79
CA ALA A 121 -23.99 -2.19 0.11
C ALA A 121 -24.04 -3.19 1.27
N ILE A 122 -22.88 -3.60 1.76
CA ILE A 122 -22.71 -4.24 3.07
C ILE A 122 -22.61 -3.11 4.10
N ARG A 123 -23.35 -3.19 5.22
CA ARG A 123 -23.43 -2.08 6.19
C ARG A 123 -22.03 -1.67 6.70
N PRO A 124 -21.62 -0.40 6.55
CA PRO A 124 -20.48 0.17 7.26
C PRO A 124 -20.90 0.76 8.63
N THR A 125 -22.20 1.05 8.79
CA THR A 125 -22.90 1.56 9.96
C THR A 125 -24.41 1.37 9.76
N SER A 126 -25.24 1.35 10.80
CA SER A 126 -26.67 1.01 10.67
C SER A 126 -27.65 2.19 10.65
N GLU A 127 -27.21 3.45 10.71
CA GLU A 127 -28.08 4.64 10.60
C GLU A 127 -28.97 4.56 9.33
N SER A 128 -28.34 4.41 8.16
CA SER A 128 -28.99 4.20 6.86
C SER A 128 -29.93 2.99 6.81
N VAL A 129 -29.76 2.01 7.69
CA VAL A 129 -30.58 0.79 7.75
C VAL A 129 -31.76 0.94 8.70
N MET A 130 -31.56 1.59 9.85
CA MET A 130 -32.52 1.66 10.96
C MET A 130 -33.48 2.85 10.81
N TYR A 131 -32.96 4.02 10.43
CA TYR A 131 -33.70 5.29 10.45
C TYR A 131 -34.89 5.35 9.48
N PRO A 132 -34.84 4.74 8.28
CA PRO A 132 -36.03 4.59 7.43
C PRO A 132 -37.18 3.80 8.06
N TYR A 133 -36.91 2.98 9.09
CA TYR A 133 -37.94 2.25 9.83
C TYR A 133 -38.35 2.99 11.10
N PHE A 134 -37.44 3.74 11.73
CA PHE A 134 -37.80 4.62 12.84
C PHE A 134 -38.87 5.64 12.40
N SER A 135 -38.75 6.23 11.21
CA SER A 135 -39.78 7.13 10.64
C SER A 135 -41.12 6.44 10.36
N LYS A 136 -41.15 5.11 10.25
CA LYS A 136 -42.39 4.34 10.09
C LYS A 136 -43.03 4.01 11.43
N TRP A 137 -42.22 3.69 12.43
CA TRP A 137 -42.67 3.24 13.75
C TRP A 137 -43.04 4.38 14.69
N ILE A 138 -42.37 5.52 14.57
CA ILE A 138 -42.63 6.69 15.39
C ILE A 138 -43.70 7.53 14.67
N ARG A 139 -44.87 7.70 15.30
CA ARG A 139 -45.99 8.48 14.78
C ARG A 139 -46.46 9.55 15.76
N GLY A 140 -46.50 9.24 17.05
CA GLY A 140 -46.87 10.18 18.12
C GLY A 140 -45.91 10.12 19.29
N HIS A 141 -46.04 11.09 20.21
CA HIS A 141 -45.19 11.19 21.41
C HIS A 141 -45.19 9.92 22.28
N ARG A 142 -46.24 9.09 22.20
CA ARG A 142 -46.37 7.82 22.96
C ARG A 142 -45.47 6.70 22.45
N ASP A 143 -44.94 6.83 21.24
CA ASP A 143 -44.00 5.88 20.66
C ASP A 143 -42.55 6.14 21.16
N LEU A 144 -42.35 7.23 21.92
CA LEU A 144 -41.07 7.67 22.47
C LEU A 144 -41.02 7.47 24.00
N PRO A 145 -39.84 7.21 24.58
CA PRO A 145 -38.56 7.01 23.91
C PRO A 145 -38.48 5.64 23.22
N LEU A 146 -37.96 5.63 22.00
CA LEU A 146 -37.63 4.40 21.28
C LEU A 146 -36.17 4.07 21.57
N ARG A 147 -35.91 2.86 22.09
CA ARG A 147 -34.57 2.46 22.54
C ARG A 147 -34.15 1.09 22.04
N PHE A 148 -33.26 1.04 21.06
CA PHE A 148 -32.79 -0.21 20.47
C PHE A 148 -31.29 -0.38 20.49
N ASN A 149 -30.86 -1.64 20.55
CA ASN A 149 -29.48 -2.08 20.43
C ASN A 149 -29.41 -3.29 19.49
N GLN A 150 -28.31 -3.47 18.77
CA GLN A 150 -28.04 -4.73 18.06
C GLN A 150 -26.59 -5.16 18.22
N TRP A 151 -26.39 -6.48 18.26
CA TRP A 151 -25.08 -7.12 18.21
C TRP A 151 -24.90 -7.72 16.82
N CYS A 152 -23.89 -7.29 16.08
CA CYS A 152 -23.67 -7.74 14.71
C CYS A 152 -22.22 -7.55 14.26
N ASN A 153 -21.91 -8.02 13.04
CA ASN A 153 -20.70 -7.67 12.33
C ASN A 153 -20.91 -6.44 11.43
N VAL A 154 -19.80 -5.77 11.14
CA VAL A 154 -19.70 -4.63 10.22
C VAL A 154 -18.51 -4.81 9.31
N VAL A 155 -18.65 -4.33 8.07
CA VAL A 155 -17.55 -4.31 7.09
C VAL A 155 -17.20 -2.88 6.74
N ARG A 156 -15.93 -2.51 6.95
CA ARG A 156 -15.32 -1.27 6.48
C ARG A 156 -14.04 -1.62 5.74
N TRP A 157 -14.03 -1.41 4.43
CA TRP A 157 -12.91 -1.78 3.56
C TRP A 157 -11.76 -0.80 3.71
N GLU A 158 -10.99 -1.02 4.77
CA GLU A 158 -9.95 -0.10 5.23
C GLU A 158 -8.79 0.02 4.24
N SER A 159 -8.39 1.25 3.93
CA SER A 159 -7.27 1.53 3.00
C SER A 159 -5.89 1.47 3.68
N ARG A 160 -5.84 1.56 5.01
CA ARG A 160 -4.60 1.51 5.80
C ARG A 160 -4.25 0.09 6.23
N LYS A 161 -3.00 -0.12 6.67
CA LYS A 161 -2.51 -1.43 7.15
C LYS A 161 -3.43 -1.96 8.28
N PRO A 162 -4.05 -3.15 8.11
CA PRO A 162 -4.92 -3.71 9.13
C PRO A 162 -4.10 -4.27 10.30
N THR A 163 -4.71 -4.32 11.47
CA THR A 163 -4.10 -4.83 12.71
C THR A 163 -5.15 -5.62 13.49
N PRO A 164 -4.88 -6.87 13.90
CA PRO A 164 -5.86 -7.72 14.58
C PRO A 164 -6.55 -6.99 15.74
N PHE A 165 -7.88 -7.04 15.78
CA PHE A 165 -8.77 -6.34 16.71
C PHE A 165 -8.76 -4.80 16.62
N LEU A 166 -7.58 -4.17 16.59
CA LEU A 166 -7.44 -2.71 16.63
C LEU A 166 -8.05 -2.06 15.38
N ARG A 167 -7.83 -2.67 14.22
CA ARG A 167 -8.28 -2.18 12.92
C ARG A 167 -8.40 -3.32 11.91
N SER A 168 -9.56 -3.95 11.86
CA SER A 168 -9.90 -4.99 10.89
C SER A 168 -10.95 -4.50 9.88
N CYS A 169 -10.97 -5.13 8.71
CA CYS A 169 -11.97 -4.87 7.67
C CYS A 169 -13.36 -5.37 8.08
N GLU A 170 -13.41 -6.51 8.76
CA GLU A 170 -14.60 -7.05 9.41
C GLU A 170 -14.38 -7.07 10.92
N PHE A 171 -15.36 -6.61 11.70
CA PHE A 171 -15.33 -6.67 13.16
C PHE A 171 -16.72 -6.87 13.76
N LEU A 172 -16.74 -7.44 14.97
CA LEU A 172 -17.94 -7.54 15.78
C LEU A 172 -18.10 -6.28 16.63
N TRP A 173 -19.34 -5.83 16.79
CA TRP A 173 -19.67 -4.70 17.62
C TRP A 173 -21.07 -4.82 18.23
N GLN A 174 -21.38 -3.90 19.15
CA GLN A 174 -22.75 -3.50 19.41
C GLN A 174 -22.95 -2.06 18.94
N GLU A 175 -24.17 -1.75 18.53
CA GLU A 175 -24.60 -0.39 18.26
C GLU A 175 -25.98 -0.14 18.85
N GLY A 176 -26.09 0.91 19.67
CA GLY A 176 -27.33 1.39 20.25
C GLY A 176 -27.81 2.64 19.51
N HIS A 177 -29.12 2.71 19.26
CA HIS A 177 -29.78 3.85 18.62
C HIS A 177 -31.07 4.17 19.35
N THR A 178 -31.23 5.43 19.73
CA THR A 178 -32.38 5.86 20.51
C THR A 178 -32.96 7.17 19.98
N ALA A 179 -34.27 7.34 20.17
CA ALA A 179 -35.01 8.53 19.76
C ALA A 179 -35.90 9.03 20.92
N PHE A 180 -35.88 10.33 21.15
CA PHE A 180 -36.55 11.03 22.26
C PHE A 180 -37.43 12.16 21.75
N ALA A 181 -38.41 12.53 22.58
CA ALA A 181 -39.28 13.66 22.31
C ALA A 181 -38.54 14.99 22.56
N THR A 182 -37.66 15.03 23.57
CA THR A 182 -36.97 16.24 24.00
C THR A 182 -35.44 16.10 23.95
N LYS A 183 -34.76 17.25 23.83
CA LYS A 183 -33.31 17.31 23.91
C LYS A 183 -32.80 16.87 25.29
N GLU A 184 -33.47 17.29 26.36
CA GLU A 184 -33.07 16.98 27.74
C GLU A 184 -33.06 15.47 27.99
N GLU A 185 -34.07 14.74 27.52
CA GLU A 185 -34.09 13.27 27.61
C GLU A 185 -32.94 12.62 26.83
N ALA A 186 -32.62 13.16 25.65
CA ALA A 186 -31.50 12.68 24.84
C ALA A 186 -30.14 12.96 25.52
N ASP A 187 -29.94 14.18 26.01
CA ASP A 187 -28.71 14.60 26.70
C ASP A 187 -28.50 13.78 28.00
N ASN A 188 -29.57 13.48 28.74
CA ASN A 188 -29.51 12.64 29.95
C ASN A 188 -29.08 11.19 29.66
N GLU A 189 -29.32 10.67 28.45
CA GLU A 189 -28.92 9.31 28.05
C GLU A 189 -27.53 9.27 27.40
N ALA A 190 -27.15 10.31 26.66
CA ALA A 190 -25.83 10.43 26.05
C ALA A 190 -25.39 11.90 25.94
N PHE A 191 -24.67 12.40 26.94
CA PHE A 191 -23.92 13.66 26.81
C PHE A 191 -22.42 13.39 26.85
N ILE A 192 -21.78 13.45 25.69
CA ILE A 192 -20.31 13.54 25.56
C ILE A 192 -20.02 14.65 24.54
N PRO A 193 -19.46 15.80 24.95
CA PRO A 193 -19.01 16.84 24.02
C PRO A 193 -17.78 16.35 23.25
N ASP A 194 -17.89 16.38 21.91
CA ASP A 194 -16.88 16.21 20.86
C ASP A 194 -15.57 15.49 21.24
N SER A 195 -15.45 14.24 20.81
CA SER A 195 -14.23 13.44 20.91
C SER A 195 -13.43 13.47 19.60
N GLY A 196 -12.28 14.15 19.62
CA GLY A 196 -11.17 13.91 18.69
C GLY A 196 -10.47 12.57 19.01
N HIS A 197 -9.33 12.23 18.43
CA HIS A 197 -8.89 10.84 18.38
C HIS A 197 -7.53 10.51 19.08
N GLY A 198 -7.59 9.78 20.18
CA GLY A 198 -6.59 8.74 20.50
C GLY A 198 -6.95 7.44 19.78
N LEU A 199 -6.42 6.28 20.19
CA LEU A 199 -7.09 5.03 19.84
C LEU A 199 -8.39 4.95 20.66
N GLN A 200 -9.50 5.35 20.05
CA GLN A 200 -10.81 5.41 20.69
C GLN A 200 -11.33 3.99 21.00
N GLY A 201 -11.67 3.75 22.27
CA GLY A 201 -12.18 2.46 22.75
C GLY A 201 -13.68 2.25 22.58
N ALA A 202 -14.48 3.32 22.63
CA ALA A 202 -15.93 3.34 22.44
C ALA A 202 -16.40 4.76 22.08
N THR A 203 -17.65 4.91 21.62
CA THR A 203 -18.27 6.21 21.34
C THR A 203 -19.70 6.28 21.85
N SER A 204 -20.14 7.47 22.24
CA SER A 204 -21.54 7.81 22.47
C SER A 204 -21.79 9.21 21.92
N ASN A 205 -22.71 9.31 20.97
CA ASN A 205 -22.93 10.48 20.14
C ASN A 205 -24.34 11.04 20.42
N CYS A 206 -24.42 12.32 20.72
CA CYS A 206 -25.67 13.07 20.60
C CYS A 206 -25.81 13.53 19.13
N LEU A 207 -26.71 12.88 18.38
CA LEU A 207 -26.91 13.16 16.96
C LEU A 207 -27.84 14.36 16.71
N GLY A 208 -28.47 14.87 17.78
CA GLY A 208 -29.44 15.95 17.71
C GLY A 208 -30.62 15.55 16.82
N GLN A 209 -30.97 16.43 15.89
CA GLN A 209 -32.06 16.21 14.92
C GLN A 209 -31.56 16.06 13.48
N HIS A 210 -30.25 15.89 13.26
CA HIS A 210 -29.69 15.85 11.91
C HIS A 210 -30.28 14.70 11.10
N PHE A 211 -30.16 13.47 11.60
CA PHE A 211 -30.72 12.28 10.96
C PHE A 211 -32.25 12.28 10.94
N ALA A 212 -32.90 12.83 11.96
CA ALA A 212 -34.35 12.98 11.99
C ALA A 212 -34.85 13.80 10.80
N ARG A 213 -34.16 14.89 10.43
CA ARG A 213 -34.49 15.68 9.24
C ARG A 213 -34.21 14.92 7.95
N THR A 214 -33.07 14.23 7.86
CA THR A 214 -32.66 13.47 6.65
C THR A 214 -33.60 12.29 6.34
N PHE A 215 -34.05 11.58 7.36
CA PHE A 215 -34.92 10.40 7.24
C PHE A 215 -36.40 10.68 7.54
N GLU A 216 -36.74 11.95 7.77
CA GLU A 216 -38.10 12.42 8.08
C GLU A 216 -38.71 11.72 9.30
N ILE A 217 -37.91 11.53 10.36
CA ILE A 217 -38.35 10.92 11.62
C ILE A 217 -39.05 11.98 12.48
N ASN A 218 -40.35 12.12 12.24
CA ASN A 218 -41.20 13.06 12.95
C ASN A 218 -42.21 12.33 13.85
N PHE A 219 -42.69 13.02 14.88
CA PHE A 219 -43.80 12.58 15.72
C PHE A 219 -44.78 13.72 15.99
N GLU A 220 -46.04 13.37 16.24
CA GLU A 220 -47.05 14.30 16.73
C GLU A 220 -46.89 14.50 18.24
N ASN A 221 -46.54 15.72 18.66
CA ASN A 221 -46.42 16.08 20.07
C ASN A 221 -47.80 16.15 20.75
N GLU A 222 -47.84 16.37 22.08
CA GLU A 222 -49.11 16.46 22.82
C GLU A 222 -50.05 17.59 22.34
N LYS A 223 -49.51 18.57 21.60
CA LYS A 223 -50.26 19.71 21.03
C LYS A 223 -50.75 19.44 19.60
N GLY A 224 -50.47 18.27 19.03
CA GLY A 224 -50.83 17.94 17.65
C GLY A 224 -49.85 18.46 16.59
N GLU A 225 -48.67 18.98 17.00
CA GLU A 225 -47.67 19.51 16.08
C GLU A 225 -46.69 18.41 15.66
N SER A 226 -46.37 18.36 14.37
CA SER A 226 -45.34 17.45 13.84
C SER A 226 -43.94 18.02 14.11
N VAL A 227 -43.15 17.30 14.90
CA VAL A 227 -41.81 17.72 15.30
C VAL A 227 -40.79 16.58 15.11
N ASN A 228 -39.53 16.94 14.87
CA ASN A 228 -38.43 15.98 14.72
C ASN A 228 -38.04 15.38 16.07
N VAL A 229 -37.71 14.09 16.09
CA VAL A 229 -37.12 13.43 17.27
C VAL A 229 -35.69 13.90 17.54
N TRP A 230 -35.24 13.75 18.79
CA TRP A 230 -33.84 13.88 19.19
C TRP A 230 -33.20 12.50 19.26
N GLN A 231 -32.03 12.31 18.65
CA GLN A 231 -31.42 10.99 18.51
C GLN A 231 -30.02 10.90 19.11
N ASN A 232 -29.69 9.70 19.57
CA ASN A 232 -28.35 9.32 20.00
C ASN A 232 -27.92 8.01 19.33
N SER A 233 -26.61 7.81 19.19
CA SER A 233 -26.02 6.49 18.86
C SER A 233 -24.76 6.20 19.67
N TRP A 234 -24.50 4.95 20.00
CA TRP A 234 -23.28 4.55 20.72
C TRP A 234 -22.83 3.16 20.32
N ALA A 235 -21.51 2.94 20.37
CA ALA A 235 -20.91 1.68 19.95
C ALA A 235 -19.59 1.40 20.67
N TYR A 236 -19.29 0.11 20.85
CA TYR A 236 -17.94 -0.39 21.11
C TYR A 236 -17.73 -1.67 20.29
N THR A 237 -16.48 -2.05 20.07
CA THR A 237 -16.13 -3.15 19.15
C THR A 237 -15.14 -4.12 19.79
N THR A 238 -14.82 -5.18 19.07
CA THR A 238 -13.72 -6.09 19.42
C THR A 238 -12.35 -5.42 19.50
N ARG A 239 -12.21 -4.14 19.11
CA ARG A 239 -11.03 -3.31 19.42
C ARG A 239 -10.66 -3.32 20.89
N THR A 240 -11.65 -3.45 21.77
CA THR A 240 -11.44 -3.56 23.21
C THR A 240 -10.55 -4.74 23.61
N LEU A 241 -10.63 -5.87 22.90
CA LEU A 241 -9.75 -7.03 23.10
C LEU A 241 -8.31 -6.68 22.74
N GLY A 242 -8.10 -6.04 21.59
CA GLY A 242 -6.78 -5.57 21.18
C GLY A 242 -6.18 -4.59 22.19
N LEU A 243 -6.97 -3.62 22.66
CA LEU A 243 -6.55 -2.66 23.69
C LEU A 243 -6.12 -3.37 24.98
N MET A 244 -6.89 -4.35 25.45
CA MET A 244 -6.54 -5.16 26.62
C MET A 244 -5.18 -5.86 26.42
N VAL A 245 -4.94 -6.47 25.26
CA VAL A 245 -3.66 -7.11 24.94
C VAL A 245 -2.51 -6.09 24.93
N MET A 246 -2.68 -4.95 24.25
CA MET A 246 -1.67 -3.89 24.19
C MET A 246 -1.32 -3.35 25.58
N VAL A 247 -2.30 -3.17 26.46
CA VAL A 247 -2.10 -2.59 27.79
C VAL A 247 -1.42 -3.59 28.71
N HIS A 248 -1.95 -4.81 28.83
CA HIS A 248 -1.56 -5.75 29.87
C HIS A 248 -0.52 -6.79 29.44
N GLY A 249 -0.47 -7.18 28.16
CA GLY A 249 0.45 -8.22 27.68
C GLY A 249 1.92 -7.89 27.95
N ASP A 250 2.77 -8.91 28.06
CA ASP A 250 4.20 -8.76 28.34
C ASP A 250 5.05 -9.70 27.44
N ASP A 251 6.35 -9.77 27.72
CA ASP A 251 7.30 -10.60 26.96
C ASP A 251 7.07 -12.13 27.13
N LYS A 252 6.11 -12.55 27.98
CA LYS A 252 5.70 -13.95 28.10
C LYS A 252 4.37 -14.25 27.41
N GLY A 253 3.63 -13.24 26.95
CA GLY A 253 2.37 -13.42 26.23
C GLY A 253 1.21 -12.58 26.76
N LEU A 254 0.01 -13.16 26.70
CA LEU A 254 -1.20 -12.53 27.20
C LEU A 254 -1.15 -12.36 28.72
N VAL A 255 -1.79 -11.30 29.21
CA VAL A 255 -2.10 -11.10 30.63
C VAL A 255 -3.54 -10.67 30.71
N LEU A 256 -4.44 -11.60 31.09
CA LEU A 256 -5.87 -11.37 31.03
C LEU A 256 -6.40 -10.88 32.40
N PRO A 257 -7.23 -9.82 32.45
CA PRO A 257 -7.92 -9.45 33.67
C PRO A 257 -8.91 -10.55 34.10
N PRO A 258 -8.92 -10.98 35.38
CA PRO A 258 -9.77 -12.07 35.85
C PRO A 258 -11.26 -11.95 35.55
N LYS A 259 -11.80 -10.73 35.46
CA LYS A 259 -13.22 -10.53 35.14
C LYS A 259 -13.60 -10.95 33.73
N VAL A 260 -12.66 -10.93 32.79
CA VAL A 260 -12.90 -11.26 31.37
C VAL A 260 -12.15 -12.50 30.89
N ALA A 261 -11.17 -13.00 31.66
CA ALA A 261 -10.41 -14.18 31.29
C ALA A 261 -11.32 -15.42 31.14
N SER A 262 -11.29 -16.07 29.98
CA SER A 262 -12.09 -17.28 29.68
C SER A 262 -11.83 -18.39 30.71
N LEU A 263 -10.57 -18.50 31.14
CA LEU A 263 -10.14 -19.33 32.25
C LEU A 263 -9.42 -18.44 33.29
N GLN A 264 -9.84 -18.52 34.56
CA GLN A 264 -9.27 -17.74 35.66
C GLN A 264 -8.15 -18.48 36.38
N ALA A 265 -8.31 -19.79 36.57
CA ALA A 265 -7.35 -20.64 37.25
C ALA A 265 -7.06 -21.93 36.46
N ILE A 266 -5.79 -22.29 36.30
CA ILE A 266 -5.38 -23.58 35.74
C ILE A 266 -4.64 -24.39 36.79
N ILE A 267 -5.07 -25.63 37.01
CA ILE A 267 -4.46 -26.56 37.95
C ILE A 267 -3.50 -27.46 37.17
N ILE A 268 -2.25 -27.57 37.64
CA ILE A 268 -1.21 -28.36 36.98
C ILE A 268 -0.57 -29.32 37.98
N PRO A 269 -0.62 -30.65 37.73
CA PRO A 269 0.07 -31.60 38.59
C PRO A 269 1.59 -31.44 38.45
N ASN A 270 2.27 -31.21 39.57
CA ASN A 270 3.73 -31.15 39.63
C ASN A 270 4.27 -32.55 39.98
N VAL A 271 4.37 -33.39 38.95
CA VAL A 271 4.75 -34.80 39.09
C VAL A 271 5.95 -35.12 38.21
N SER A 272 6.96 -35.79 38.77
CA SER A 272 8.03 -36.40 37.98
C SER A 272 7.58 -37.76 37.46
N SER A 273 8.06 -38.17 36.28
CA SER A 273 7.73 -39.42 35.57
C SER A 273 7.97 -40.71 36.37
N PHE A 274 8.55 -40.63 37.57
CA PHE A 274 8.88 -41.75 38.45
C PHE A 274 8.09 -41.78 39.77
N SER A 275 7.10 -40.91 39.99
CA SER A 275 6.39 -40.84 41.27
C SER A 275 5.36 -41.97 41.47
N THR A 276 5.33 -42.61 42.64
CA THR A 276 4.40 -43.73 42.93
C THR A 276 2.96 -43.29 43.25
N ASN A 277 2.62 -42.00 43.13
CA ASN A 277 1.38 -41.43 43.68
C ASN A 277 0.60 -40.51 42.71
N PHE A 278 0.76 -40.69 41.39
CA PHE A 278 0.10 -39.87 40.35
C PHE A 278 -1.43 -39.79 40.51
N GLN A 279 -2.06 -40.90 40.87
CA GLN A 279 -3.52 -41.01 40.92
C GLN A 279 -4.12 -40.15 42.06
N ALA A 280 -3.43 -40.08 43.20
CA ALA A 280 -3.87 -39.24 44.32
C ALA A 280 -3.72 -37.74 43.99
N ILE A 281 -2.64 -37.37 43.29
CA ILE A 281 -2.40 -35.98 42.88
C ILE A 281 -3.44 -35.55 41.83
N PHE A 282 -3.70 -36.38 40.82
CA PHE A 282 -4.71 -36.07 39.80
C PHE A 282 -6.10 -35.94 40.42
N HIS A 283 -6.44 -36.82 41.37
CA HIS A 283 -7.70 -36.70 42.10
C HIS A 283 -7.80 -35.40 42.91
N GLU A 284 -6.74 -34.96 43.58
CA GLU A 284 -6.76 -33.68 44.30
C GLU A 284 -6.82 -32.49 43.33
N CYS A 285 -6.18 -32.57 42.16
CA CYS A 285 -6.32 -31.56 41.11
C CYS A 285 -7.77 -31.41 40.63
N GLU A 286 -8.43 -32.52 40.29
CA GLU A 286 -9.84 -32.52 39.87
C GLU A 286 -10.77 -32.01 40.98
N LYS A 287 -10.50 -32.40 42.24
CA LYS A 287 -11.23 -31.92 43.40
C LYS A 287 -11.04 -30.41 43.62
N THR A 288 -9.83 -29.89 43.40
CA THR A 288 -9.51 -28.46 43.46
C THR A 288 -10.32 -27.70 42.40
N VAL A 289 -10.33 -28.17 41.15
CA VAL A 289 -11.16 -27.60 40.07
C VAL A 289 -12.62 -27.57 40.49
N LYS A 290 -13.17 -28.70 40.97
CA LYS A 290 -14.57 -28.79 41.39
C LYS A 290 -14.91 -27.76 42.47
N ASN A 291 -14.10 -27.64 43.51
CA ASN A 291 -14.32 -26.69 44.59
C ASN A 291 -14.31 -25.23 44.11
N LEU A 292 -13.43 -24.89 43.17
CA LEU A 292 -13.35 -23.55 42.58
C LEU A 292 -14.54 -23.27 41.66
N SER A 293 -14.89 -24.24 40.80
CA SER A 293 -16.02 -24.13 39.87
C SER A 293 -17.37 -24.02 40.59
N GLU A 294 -17.59 -24.77 41.67
CA GLU A 294 -18.78 -24.63 42.53
C GLU A 294 -18.88 -23.23 43.18
N ALA A 295 -17.75 -22.55 43.35
CA ALA A 295 -17.66 -21.19 43.86
C ALA A 295 -17.76 -20.10 42.78
N GLY A 296 -18.06 -20.48 41.53
CA GLY A 296 -18.21 -19.58 40.39
C GLY A 296 -16.89 -19.14 39.74
N ILE A 297 -15.76 -19.76 40.11
CA ILE A 297 -14.44 -19.47 39.52
C ILE A 297 -14.26 -20.36 38.30
N ARG A 298 -13.91 -19.76 37.15
CA ARG A 298 -13.64 -20.51 35.91
C ARG A 298 -12.29 -21.21 36.04
N ALA A 299 -12.31 -22.47 36.45
CA ALA A 299 -11.11 -23.27 36.68
C ALA A 299 -11.11 -24.54 35.84
N ASP A 300 -9.91 -25.00 35.48
CA ASP A 300 -9.68 -26.22 34.69
C ASP A 300 -8.35 -26.88 35.11
N VAL A 301 -8.05 -28.07 34.60
CA VAL A 301 -6.85 -28.85 34.92
C VAL A 301 -6.13 -29.35 33.67
N ASP A 302 -4.80 -29.26 33.66
CA ASP A 302 -3.96 -29.78 32.58
C ASP A 302 -3.31 -31.13 32.95
N LEU A 303 -4.03 -32.22 32.68
CA LEU A 303 -3.61 -33.59 32.97
C LEU A 303 -2.78 -34.25 31.85
N ARG A 304 -2.42 -33.53 30.78
CA ARG A 304 -1.65 -34.09 29.66
C ARG A 304 -0.32 -34.65 30.15
N ASP A 305 -0.02 -35.92 29.90
CA ASP A 305 1.21 -36.58 30.38
C ASP A 305 2.38 -36.47 29.40
N ASN A 306 2.11 -36.06 28.16
CA ASN A 306 3.08 -35.90 27.09
C ASN A 306 3.84 -34.55 27.13
N TYR A 307 3.65 -33.73 28.17
CA TYR A 307 4.34 -32.44 28.36
C TYR A 307 4.89 -32.33 29.78
N SER A 308 6.08 -31.75 29.91
CA SER A 308 6.67 -31.40 31.21
C SER A 308 5.84 -30.36 31.96
N TYR A 309 6.03 -30.27 33.28
CA TYR A 309 5.40 -29.28 34.13
C TYR A 309 5.74 -27.85 33.64
N GLU A 310 6.99 -27.61 33.27
CA GLU A 310 7.52 -26.35 32.76
C GLU A 310 6.92 -25.96 31.40
N CYS A 311 6.74 -26.94 30.50
CA CYS A 311 6.10 -26.73 29.20
C CYS A 311 4.64 -26.29 29.38
N LYS A 312 3.89 -26.95 30.28
CA LYS A 312 2.52 -26.55 30.62
C LYS A 312 2.47 -25.16 31.25
N ASN A 313 3.40 -24.86 32.16
CA ASN A 313 3.50 -23.52 32.78
C ASN A 313 3.64 -22.43 31.71
N SER A 314 4.56 -22.63 30.77
CA SER A 314 4.82 -21.69 29.67
C SER A 314 3.62 -21.55 28.74
N HIS A 315 2.95 -22.66 28.41
CA HIS A 315 1.74 -22.66 27.60
C HIS A 315 0.62 -21.79 28.21
N TRP A 316 0.33 -21.96 29.50
CA TRP A 316 -0.73 -21.20 30.16
C TRP A 316 -0.32 -19.77 30.53
N GLU A 317 0.98 -19.49 30.69
CA GLU A 317 1.53 -18.14 30.75
C GLU A 317 1.30 -17.37 29.44
N LEU A 318 1.62 -18.00 28.31
CA LEU A 318 1.41 -17.44 26.97
C LEU A 318 -0.07 -17.12 26.72
N LYS A 319 -0.97 -18.02 27.14
CA LYS A 319 -2.43 -17.84 27.04
C LYS A 319 -3.00 -16.85 28.06
N GLY A 320 -2.20 -16.43 29.04
CA GLY A 320 -2.55 -15.37 29.98
C GLY A 320 -3.54 -15.74 31.07
N VAL A 321 -3.59 -17.02 31.47
CA VAL A 321 -4.44 -17.46 32.58
C VAL A 321 -4.00 -16.73 33.86
N PRO A 322 -4.89 -16.00 34.58
CA PRO A 322 -4.51 -15.15 35.70
C PRO A 322 -3.78 -15.86 36.83
N LEU A 323 -4.21 -17.08 37.17
CA LEU A 323 -3.65 -17.86 38.27
C LEU A 323 -3.33 -19.28 37.83
N ARG A 324 -2.12 -19.74 38.09
CA ARG A 324 -1.76 -21.16 37.97
C ARG A 324 -1.62 -21.77 39.35
N ILE A 325 -2.12 -22.98 39.54
CA ILE A 325 -2.04 -23.71 40.81
C ILE A 325 -1.32 -25.03 40.58
N GLY A 326 -0.10 -25.14 41.12
CA GLY A 326 0.69 -26.36 41.13
C GLY A 326 0.33 -27.24 42.32
N ILE A 327 0.17 -28.54 42.08
CA ILE A 327 -0.05 -29.54 43.14
C ILE A 327 0.98 -30.67 42.98
N GLY A 328 1.97 -30.71 43.87
CA GLY A 328 2.95 -31.79 43.96
C GLY A 328 2.76 -32.70 45.17
N PRO A 329 3.61 -33.74 45.31
CA PRO A 329 3.59 -34.64 46.46
C PRO A 329 3.77 -33.94 47.81
N GLU A 330 4.67 -32.95 47.87
CA GLU A 330 4.94 -32.18 49.10
C GLU A 330 3.77 -31.26 49.48
N ASP A 331 3.10 -30.69 48.49
CA ASP A 331 1.93 -29.82 48.69
C ASP A 331 0.77 -30.63 49.28
N LEU A 332 0.53 -31.82 48.72
CA LEU A 332 -0.48 -32.76 49.20
C LEU A 332 -0.19 -33.24 50.64
N ALA A 333 1.07 -33.56 50.96
CA ALA A 333 1.48 -33.96 52.30
C ALA A 333 1.24 -32.84 53.33
N ASN A 334 1.45 -31.59 52.93
CA ASN A 334 1.29 -30.41 53.77
C ASN A 334 -0.12 -29.79 53.71
N LYS A 335 -1.07 -30.39 52.97
CA LYS A 335 -2.44 -29.89 52.76
C LYS A 335 -2.49 -28.45 52.25
N LYS A 336 -1.58 -28.10 51.35
CA LYS A 336 -1.51 -26.79 50.69
C LYS A 336 -1.43 -26.96 49.17
N VAL A 337 -1.53 -25.86 48.45
CA VAL A 337 -1.25 -25.77 47.01
C VAL A 337 -0.39 -24.56 46.74
N ARG A 338 0.40 -24.56 45.66
CA ARG A 338 1.18 -23.39 45.26
C ARG A 338 0.48 -22.66 44.14
N ALA A 339 0.04 -21.44 44.40
CA ALA A 339 -0.52 -20.54 43.39
C ALA A 339 0.56 -19.59 42.86
N VAL A 340 0.57 -19.33 41.55
CA VAL A 340 1.48 -18.40 40.89
C VAL A 340 0.64 -17.41 40.08
N ARG A 341 0.85 -16.13 40.34
CA ARG A 341 0.16 -15.03 39.65
C ARG A 341 0.78 -14.77 38.29
N ARG A 342 -0.05 -14.53 37.27
CA ARG A 342 0.43 -14.25 35.91
C ARG A 342 0.99 -12.85 35.72
N ASP A 343 0.44 -11.86 36.41
CA ASP A 343 0.76 -10.44 36.22
C ASP A 343 2.12 -10.04 36.80
N ASN A 344 2.59 -10.72 37.84
CA ASN A 344 3.84 -10.39 38.53
C ASN A 344 4.71 -11.61 38.92
N PHE A 345 4.28 -12.84 38.63
CA PHE A 345 4.96 -14.09 38.99
C PHE A 345 5.17 -14.32 40.49
N GLU A 346 4.38 -13.65 41.34
CA GLU A 346 4.38 -13.90 42.77
C GLU A 346 3.85 -15.31 43.08
N GLU A 347 4.62 -16.06 43.88
CA GLU A 347 4.25 -17.40 44.35
C GLU A 347 3.65 -17.33 45.76
N ILE A 348 2.48 -17.94 45.94
CA ILE A 348 1.74 -17.96 47.20
C ILE A 348 1.37 -19.40 47.54
N ASP A 349 1.76 -19.87 48.72
CA ASP A 349 1.30 -21.15 49.26
C ASP A 349 -0.07 -20.97 49.93
N ILE A 350 -1.10 -21.65 49.43
CA ILE A 350 -2.49 -21.55 49.89
C ILE A 350 -2.89 -22.84 50.62
N PRO A 351 -3.33 -22.76 51.90
CA PRO A 351 -3.90 -23.92 52.59
C PRO A 351 -5.18 -24.41 51.92
N LEU A 352 -5.34 -25.72 51.72
CA LEU A 352 -6.53 -26.31 51.08
C LEU A 352 -7.84 -25.94 51.81
N ALA A 353 -7.79 -25.70 53.12
CA ALA A 353 -8.93 -25.29 53.93
C ALA A 353 -9.52 -23.92 53.52
N ASN A 354 -8.68 -23.00 53.03
CA ASN A 354 -9.06 -21.63 52.67
C ASN A 354 -9.01 -21.39 51.15
N LEU A 355 -8.82 -22.44 50.35
CA LEU A 355 -8.55 -22.38 48.92
C LEU A 355 -9.47 -21.42 48.16
N VAL A 356 -10.79 -21.58 48.30
CA VAL A 356 -11.78 -20.78 47.54
C VAL A 356 -11.71 -19.30 47.90
N VAL A 357 -11.53 -18.99 49.19
CA VAL A 357 -11.51 -17.60 49.68
C VAL A 357 -10.24 -16.90 49.22
N GLU A 358 -9.09 -17.56 49.38
CA GLU A 358 -7.79 -17.01 48.96
C GLU A 358 -7.70 -16.84 47.45
N VAL A 359 -8.15 -17.84 46.66
CA VAL A 359 -8.15 -17.71 45.19
C VAL A 359 -9.06 -16.55 44.74
N ARG A 360 -10.24 -16.39 45.35
CA ARG A 360 -11.12 -15.25 45.03
C ARG A 360 -10.44 -13.92 45.33
N ASN A 361 -9.86 -13.79 46.52
CA ASN A 361 -9.11 -12.59 46.91
C ASN A 361 -7.97 -12.32 45.93
N LEU A 362 -7.19 -13.33 45.55
CA LEU A 362 -6.09 -13.17 44.60
C LEU A 362 -6.58 -12.68 43.23
N LEU A 363 -7.67 -13.24 42.70
CA LEU A 363 -8.26 -12.77 41.44
C LEU A 363 -8.72 -11.30 41.53
N ASP A 364 -9.33 -10.89 42.64
CA ASP A 364 -9.71 -9.48 42.86
C ASP A 364 -8.47 -8.56 42.93
N HIS A 365 -7.41 -8.99 43.64
CA HIS A 365 -6.15 -8.24 43.71
C HIS A 365 -5.44 -8.15 42.36
N ILE A 366 -5.41 -9.22 41.55
CA ILE A 366 -4.85 -9.20 40.19
C ILE A 366 -5.62 -8.19 39.34
N GLN A 367 -6.97 -8.21 39.39
CA GLN A 367 -7.81 -7.27 38.65
C GLN A 367 -7.51 -5.82 39.03
N GLN A 368 -7.37 -5.53 40.33
CA GLN A 368 -7.07 -4.20 40.83
C GLN A 368 -5.65 -3.76 40.47
N ASN A 369 -4.66 -4.65 40.62
CA ASN A 369 -3.26 -4.38 40.28
C ASN A 369 -3.10 -4.02 38.79
N LEU A 370 -3.71 -4.80 37.90
CA LEU A 370 -3.68 -4.52 36.45
C LEU A 370 -4.27 -3.13 36.13
N PHE A 371 -5.35 -2.74 36.80
CA PHE A 371 -5.95 -1.42 36.64
C PHE A 371 -5.05 -0.30 37.17
N GLU A 372 -4.49 -0.45 38.37
CA GLU A 372 -3.63 0.55 39.00
C GLU A 372 -2.34 0.77 38.22
N VAL A 373 -1.67 -0.30 37.80
CA VAL A 373 -0.46 -0.22 36.96
C VAL A 373 -0.76 0.48 35.63
N ALA A 374 -1.85 0.11 34.96
CA ALA A 374 -2.25 0.75 33.70
C ALA A 374 -2.62 2.24 33.90
N LYS A 375 -3.31 2.56 35.00
CA LYS A 375 -3.68 3.94 35.37
C LYS A 375 -2.43 4.79 35.65
N GLN A 376 -1.50 4.30 36.46
CA GLN A 376 -0.24 4.99 36.76
C GLN A 376 0.58 5.20 35.48
N LYS A 377 0.66 4.20 34.60
CA LYS A 377 1.33 4.33 33.30
C LYS A 377 0.67 5.39 32.43
N ARG A 378 -0.66 5.41 32.33
CA ARG A 378 -1.41 6.45 31.62
C ARG A 378 -1.11 7.84 32.21
N ASP A 379 -1.22 7.98 33.53
CA ASP A 379 -1.09 9.27 34.22
C ASP A 379 0.34 9.82 34.10
N SER A 380 1.38 8.97 34.16
CA SER A 380 2.78 9.36 33.91
C SER A 380 3.08 9.75 32.45
N CYS A 381 2.18 9.38 31.53
CA CYS A 381 2.24 9.77 30.12
C CYS A 381 1.47 11.06 29.82
N ILE A 382 0.76 11.65 30.78
CA ILE A 382 0.06 12.92 30.61
C ILE A 382 1.01 14.09 30.94
N ARG A 383 1.10 15.07 30.04
CA ARG A 383 1.82 16.32 30.25
C ARG A 383 0.86 17.49 30.16
N VAL A 384 0.72 18.25 31.26
CA VAL A 384 -0.02 19.52 31.25
C VAL A 384 0.86 20.60 30.62
N VAL A 385 0.31 21.36 29.67
CA VAL A 385 1.01 22.43 28.94
C VAL A 385 0.14 23.67 28.81
N TYR A 386 0.77 24.83 28.61
CA TYR A 386 0.10 26.12 28.44
C TYR A 386 0.52 26.88 27.19
N SER A 387 1.60 26.47 26.51
CA SER A 387 2.09 27.11 25.28
C SER A 387 2.26 26.12 24.13
N TRP A 388 2.42 26.67 22.93
CA TRP A 388 2.68 25.89 21.72
C TRP A 388 4.01 25.13 21.77
N GLU A 389 5.04 25.75 22.34
CA GLU A 389 6.38 25.17 22.47
C GLU A 389 6.35 23.94 23.38
N GLU A 390 5.73 24.06 24.56
CA GLU A 390 5.55 22.95 25.49
C GLU A 390 4.71 21.82 24.88
N PHE A 391 3.67 22.19 24.14
CA PHE A 391 2.83 21.23 23.41
C PHE A 391 3.66 20.42 22.40
N TYR A 392 4.45 21.10 21.57
CA TYR A 392 5.25 20.46 20.53
C TYR A 392 6.35 19.57 21.13
N GLU A 393 6.98 20.00 22.21
CA GLU A 393 7.96 19.21 22.95
C GLU A 393 7.33 17.93 23.53
N ALA A 394 6.21 18.07 24.24
CA ALA A 394 5.52 16.94 24.87
C ALA A 394 5.02 15.92 23.83
N LEU A 395 4.54 16.40 22.68
CA LEU A 395 4.11 15.56 21.57
C LEU A 395 5.27 14.73 20.99
N ASN A 396 6.46 15.34 20.81
CA ASN A 396 7.65 14.64 20.32
C ASN A 396 8.19 13.60 21.31
N GLN A 397 7.98 13.83 22.62
CA GLN A 397 8.25 12.86 23.68
C GLN A 397 7.19 11.74 23.79
N LYS A 398 6.24 11.67 22.84
CA LYS A 398 5.14 10.69 22.80
C LYS A 398 4.25 10.73 24.05
N LYS A 399 4.12 11.91 24.66
CA LYS A 399 3.19 12.15 25.77
C LYS A 399 1.80 12.48 25.24
N MET A 400 0.79 12.15 26.04
CA MET A 400 -0.55 12.70 25.90
C MET A 400 -0.54 14.10 26.50
N VAL A 401 -1.04 15.09 25.78
CA VAL A 401 -0.90 16.49 26.16
C VAL A 401 -2.24 17.00 26.68
N PHE A 402 -2.26 17.61 27.86
CA PHE A 402 -3.46 18.22 28.45
C PHE A 402 -3.31 19.74 28.41
N ALA A 403 -4.13 20.41 27.61
CA ALA A 403 -3.92 21.83 27.27
C ALA A 403 -5.22 22.65 27.33
N PRO A 404 -5.14 23.94 27.70
CA PRO A 404 -6.28 24.87 27.63
C PRO A 404 -6.57 25.24 26.16
N TRP A 405 -7.81 25.03 25.71
CA TRP A 405 -8.21 25.18 24.31
C TRP A 405 -9.44 26.09 24.15
N CYS A 406 -9.48 26.84 23.05
CA CYS A 406 -10.57 27.79 22.73
C CYS A 406 -11.81 27.14 22.09
N ASP A 407 -11.76 25.84 21.79
CA ASP A 407 -12.86 25.08 21.18
C ASP A 407 -13.33 25.67 19.85
N GLU A 408 -12.40 25.79 18.90
CA GLU A 408 -12.66 26.32 17.56
C GLU A 408 -12.01 25.41 16.51
N GLU A 409 -12.81 24.97 15.53
CA GLU A 409 -12.38 24.06 14.46
C GLU A 409 -11.21 24.61 13.64
N GLU A 410 -11.19 25.91 13.37
CA GLU A 410 -10.08 26.58 12.67
C GLU A 410 -8.75 26.40 13.41
N VAL A 411 -8.78 26.46 14.75
CA VAL A 411 -7.59 26.29 15.59
C VAL A 411 -7.16 24.83 15.63
N GLU A 412 -8.10 23.88 15.66
CA GLU A 412 -7.77 22.46 15.56
C GLU A 412 -7.12 22.11 14.21
N ASN A 413 -7.66 22.64 13.10
CA ASN A 413 -7.10 22.49 11.77
C ASN A 413 -5.70 23.13 11.65
N ASP A 414 -5.47 24.27 12.30
CA ASP A 414 -4.17 24.91 12.37
C ASP A 414 -3.17 24.08 13.21
N VAL A 415 -3.57 23.50 14.34
CA VAL A 415 -2.73 22.56 15.11
C VAL A 415 -2.35 21.35 14.25
N ALA A 416 -3.31 20.75 13.54
CA ALA A 416 -3.05 19.66 12.62
C ALA A 416 -2.08 20.10 11.50
N THR A 417 -2.25 21.28 10.93
CA THR A 417 -1.37 21.80 9.86
C THR A 417 0.05 22.06 10.37
N ARG A 418 0.21 22.75 11.51
CA ARG A 418 1.53 23.05 12.11
C ARG A 418 2.27 21.79 12.54
N THR A 419 1.55 20.74 12.92
CA THR A 419 2.11 19.42 13.22
C THR A 419 2.19 18.49 12.01
N LYS A 420 1.86 18.94 10.80
CA LYS A 420 1.85 18.12 9.56
C LYS A 420 0.96 16.88 9.64
N GLY A 421 -0.13 16.97 10.39
CA GLY A 421 -1.10 15.89 10.62
C GLY A 421 -0.73 14.95 11.78
N ASP A 422 0.37 15.22 12.49
CA ASP A 422 0.82 14.39 13.61
C ASP A 422 -0.02 14.59 14.86
N ALA A 423 -0.60 15.76 15.13
CA ALA A 423 -1.40 16.00 16.33
C ALA A 423 -2.89 16.16 16.04
N LYS A 424 -3.71 15.76 17.00
CA LYS A 424 -5.16 16.03 17.02
C LYS A 424 -5.69 16.11 18.45
N SER A 425 -6.86 16.73 18.62
CA SER A 425 -7.59 16.64 19.90
C SER A 425 -8.00 15.18 20.13
N LEU A 426 -8.16 14.75 21.38
CA LEU A 426 -8.64 13.41 21.79
C LEU A 426 -10.00 13.54 22.47
N CYS A 427 -10.06 14.19 23.62
CA CYS A 427 -11.34 14.49 24.25
C CYS A 427 -11.15 15.63 25.24
N SER A 428 -12.23 16.37 25.49
CA SER A 428 -12.31 17.21 26.66
C SER A 428 -12.91 16.37 27.78
N PRO A 429 -12.19 16.10 28.89
CA PRO A 429 -12.73 15.27 29.95
C PRO A 429 -13.99 15.92 30.54
N LEU A 430 -14.92 15.12 31.05
CA LEU A 430 -16.14 15.65 31.67
C LEU A 430 -15.80 16.36 32.98
N ASP A 431 -14.99 15.71 33.82
CA ASP A 431 -14.44 16.30 35.03
C ASP A 431 -13.15 17.08 34.70
N GLN A 432 -13.25 18.40 34.65
CA GLN A 432 -12.14 19.30 34.36
C GLN A 432 -11.72 20.10 35.59
N PRO A 433 -10.41 20.36 35.78
CA PRO A 433 -10.01 21.39 36.72
C PRO A 433 -10.55 22.75 36.25
N PRO A 434 -10.89 23.67 37.18
CA PRO A 434 -11.34 25.00 36.81
C PRO A 434 -10.27 25.70 35.99
N ILE A 435 -10.69 26.42 34.94
CA ILE A 435 -9.79 27.22 34.11
C ILE A 435 -9.54 28.55 34.84
N PRO A 436 -8.28 28.88 35.19
CA PRO A 436 -7.97 30.17 35.80
C PRO A 436 -8.38 31.34 34.90
N GLU A 437 -8.88 32.41 35.50
CA GLU A 437 -9.28 33.61 34.77
C GLU A 437 -8.09 34.19 33.97
N GLY A 438 -8.33 34.56 32.72
CA GLY A 438 -7.27 35.05 31.82
C GLY A 438 -6.42 33.96 31.15
N THR A 439 -6.71 32.67 31.36
CA THR A 439 -6.00 31.58 30.66
C THR A 439 -6.24 31.65 29.16
N LEU A 440 -5.15 31.61 28.39
CA LEU A 440 -5.19 31.64 26.94
C LEU A 440 -5.09 30.22 26.36
N CYS A 441 -5.62 30.05 25.16
CA CYS A 441 -5.49 28.85 24.38
C CYS A 441 -4.03 28.64 23.98
N PHE A 442 -3.50 27.45 24.26
CA PHE A 442 -2.10 27.08 24.00
C PHE A 442 -1.68 27.30 22.53
N ALA A 443 -2.64 27.20 21.61
CA ALA A 443 -2.42 27.19 20.17
C ALA A 443 -2.63 28.56 19.50
N SER A 444 -3.67 29.30 19.90
CA SER A 444 -4.14 30.51 19.19
C SER A 444 -3.98 31.81 20.00
N GLY A 445 -3.73 31.72 21.31
CA GLY A 445 -3.70 32.88 22.20
C GLY A 445 -5.08 33.51 22.48
N LYS A 446 -6.18 32.98 21.94
CA LYS A 446 -7.55 33.37 22.29
C LYS A 446 -7.90 32.91 23.72
N PRO A 447 -8.92 33.47 24.40
CA PRO A 447 -9.37 32.94 25.69
C PRO A 447 -9.72 31.45 25.63
N ALA A 448 -9.20 30.67 26.57
CA ALA A 448 -9.51 29.24 26.66
C ALA A 448 -10.92 29.02 27.21
N LYS A 449 -11.63 28.03 26.64
CA LYS A 449 -12.99 27.65 27.06
C LYS A 449 -13.03 26.33 27.83
N LYS A 450 -12.15 25.39 27.49
CA LYS A 450 -12.11 24.06 28.08
C LYS A 450 -10.68 23.50 28.11
N TRP A 451 -10.47 22.53 28.98
CA TRP A 451 -9.28 21.68 28.93
C TRP A 451 -9.52 20.53 27.97
N THR A 452 -8.50 20.21 27.17
CA THR A 452 -8.61 19.16 26.15
C THR A 452 -7.35 18.33 26.13
N TYR A 453 -7.50 17.01 26.06
CA TYR A 453 -6.42 16.10 25.74
C TYR A 453 -6.11 16.15 24.25
N TRP A 454 -4.84 16.16 23.92
CA TRP A 454 -4.27 16.10 22.59
C TRP A 454 -3.24 14.99 22.55
N GLY A 455 -2.96 14.50 21.35
CA GLY A 455 -1.99 13.43 21.19
C GLY A 455 -1.65 13.16 19.76
N LYS A 456 -0.70 12.24 19.56
CA LYS A 456 -0.26 11.87 18.24
C LYS A 456 -1.35 11.09 17.50
N ASN A 457 -1.53 11.38 16.22
CA ASN A 457 -2.48 10.72 15.36
C ASN A 457 -2.13 9.23 15.29
N PHE A 458 -3.01 8.37 15.83
CA PHE A 458 -2.78 6.93 15.85
C PHE A 458 -2.79 6.37 14.41
N SER A 459 -1.60 6.14 13.87
CA SER A 459 -1.36 5.15 12.82
C SER A 459 -0.88 3.89 13.53
N PRO A 460 -1.51 2.70 13.34
CA PRO A 460 -1.15 1.50 14.09
C PRO A 460 0.34 1.20 14.04
N PHE A 461 1.02 1.56 12.94
CA PHE A 461 2.46 1.45 12.78
C PHE A 461 2.99 2.61 11.94
N LEU A 462 3.37 3.72 12.60
CA LEU A 462 4.49 4.53 12.13
C LEU A 462 5.74 3.97 12.83
N PRO A 463 6.88 3.83 12.13
CA PRO A 463 8.05 3.14 12.65
C PRO A 463 8.49 3.73 13.99
N MET A 464 8.61 2.87 15.00
CA MET A 464 9.40 3.11 16.20
C MET A 464 10.89 3.09 15.82
N ALA A 465 11.32 3.97 14.92
CA ALA A 465 12.72 4.14 14.53
C ALA A 465 12.94 5.51 13.86
N GLU A 466 12.80 6.58 14.63
CA GLU A 466 13.65 7.77 14.45
C GLU A 466 14.20 8.16 15.82
N VAL A 467 15.03 7.28 16.37
CA VAL A 467 16.15 7.76 17.17
C VAL A 467 17.05 8.46 16.16
N HIS A 468 17.27 9.76 16.35
CA HIS A 468 18.34 10.48 15.67
C HIS A 468 19.67 9.82 16.04
N ILE A 469 20.09 8.83 15.25
CA ILE A 469 21.48 8.47 15.14
C ILE A 469 22.08 9.56 14.27
N GLN A 470 22.76 10.52 14.90
CA GLN A 470 23.80 11.28 14.22
C GLN A 470 24.76 10.26 13.63
N ILE A 471 24.72 10.08 12.31
CA ILE A 471 25.77 9.38 11.60
C ILE A 471 26.95 10.36 11.57
N GLU A 472 27.74 10.36 12.64
CA GLU A 472 29.16 10.63 12.49
C GLU A 472 29.71 9.53 11.58
N VAL A 473 30.31 9.98 10.49
CA VAL A 473 31.01 9.15 9.52
C VAL A 473 32.26 8.65 10.21
N GLU A 474 32.18 7.47 10.83
CA GLU A 474 33.35 6.72 11.26
C GLU A 474 33.52 5.51 10.34
N GLU A 475 34.54 5.61 9.48
CA GLU A 475 35.04 4.52 8.65
C GLU A 475 35.46 3.34 9.54
N SER A 476 34.74 2.22 9.50
CA SER A 476 35.38 0.92 9.72
C SER A 476 34.63 -0.28 9.14
N ARG A 477 35.37 -0.99 8.27
CA ARG A 477 35.45 -2.45 8.06
C ARG A 477 34.25 -3.19 7.44
N THR A 478 34.51 -3.58 6.19
CA THR A 478 33.80 -4.57 5.36
C THR A 478 33.70 -5.94 6.02
N PRO A 479 32.52 -6.59 5.97
CA PRO A 479 32.40 -8.03 5.93
C PRO A 479 32.09 -8.47 4.49
N HIS A 480 33.04 -9.17 3.88
CA HIS A 480 32.76 -10.08 2.78
C HIS A 480 31.84 -11.19 3.32
N GLU A 481 30.57 -11.20 2.93
CA GLU A 481 29.76 -12.41 2.94
C GLU A 481 29.00 -12.56 1.63
N THR A 482 29.37 -13.65 0.96
CA THR A 482 28.92 -14.24 -0.28
C THR A 482 27.40 -14.38 -0.39
N THR A 483 26.81 -13.68 -1.37
CA THR A 483 25.58 -14.12 -2.03
C THR A 483 25.97 -15.10 -3.15
N PRO A 484 25.35 -16.27 -3.31
CA PRO A 484 25.76 -17.22 -4.34
C PRO A 484 25.43 -16.67 -5.73
N LEU A 485 26.47 -16.27 -6.47
CA LEU A 485 26.41 -16.02 -7.90
C LEU A 485 26.32 -17.37 -8.63
N ILE A 486 25.14 -17.68 -9.19
CA ILE A 486 24.90 -18.94 -9.92
C ILE A 486 25.42 -18.80 -11.37
N LYS A 487 26.46 -19.59 -11.70
CA LYS A 487 26.90 -19.89 -13.07
C LYS A 487 25.85 -20.77 -13.78
N SER A 488 25.58 -20.48 -15.05
CA SER A 488 24.65 -21.26 -15.88
C SER A 488 25.22 -22.66 -16.20
N PRO A 489 24.47 -23.77 -16.05
CA PRO A 489 24.95 -25.09 -16.43
C PRO A 489 24.71 -25.32 -17.92
N GLY A 490 25.78 -25.43 -18.70
CA GLY A 490 25.69 -25.74 -20.13
C GLY A 490 26.91 -25.31 -20.94
N ALA A 491 28.12 -25.75 -20.55
CA ALA A 491 29.28 -25.84 -21.42
C ALA A 491 30.36 -26.67 -20.71
N ALA A 492 30.36 -27.98 -20.92
CA ALA A 492 31.51 -28.82 -20.62
C ALA A 492 32.22 -29.12 -21.94
N HIS A 493 33.55 -28.95 -21.94
CA HIS A 493 34.55 -29.16 -22.99
C HIS A 493 34.68 -28.06 -24.06
N GLU A 494 35.60 -27.11 -23.83
CA GLU A 494 36.98 -27.18 -24.37
C GLU A 494 37.85 -26.12 -23.69
N SER A 495 39.07 -26.51 -23.34
CA SER A 495 40.09 -25.72 -22.68
C SER A 495 40.59 -24.58 -23.56
N ASN A 496 40.43 -23.33 -23.12
CA ASN A 496 41.36 -22.21 -23.36
C ASN A 496 41.08 -21.07 -22.38
N SER A 497 42.15 -20.43 -21.91
CA SER A 497 42.27 -19.36 -20.88
C SER A 497 41.19 -18.24 -20.91
N PRO A 498 40.52 -17.90 -19.78
CA PRO A 498 39.50 -16.86 -19.74
C PRO A 498 39.88 -15.54 -19.01
N ASP A 499 41.15 -15.27 -18.69
CA ASP A 499 41.49 -14.02 -17.95
C ASP A 499 41.59 -12.75 -18.82
N GLU A 500 41.57 -12.85 -20.16
CA GLU A 500 41.65 -11.65 -21.05
C GLU A 500 40.29 -11.16 -21.59
N GLN A 501 39.20 -11.92 -21.46
CA GLN A 501 37.87 -11.54 -22.00
C GLN A 501 36.93 -10.88 -20.97
N GLU A 502 37.23 -10.95 -19.68
CA GLU A 502 36.38 -10.45 -18.60
C GLU A 502 36.61 -8.94 -18.35
N ASP A 503 37.85 -8.46 -18.44
CA ASP A 503 38.23 -7.03 -18.28
C ASP A 503 37.82 -6.15 -19.50
N ASP A 504 37.68 -6.76 -20.68
CA ASP A 504 37.44 -6.08 -21.95
C ASP A 504 35.97 -5.59 -22.12
N LYS A 505 35.02 -6.16 -21.38
CA LYS A 505 33.57 -5.84 -21.49
C LYS A 505 33.15 -4.66 -20.62
N GLU A 506 33.67 -4.56 -19.41
CA GLU A 506 33.40 -3.43 -18.52
C GLU A 506 34.04 -2.14 -19.07
N THR A 507 35.27 -2.26 -19.60
CA THR A 507 35.94 -1.18 -20.34
C THR A 507 35.18 -0.73 -21.60
N HIS A 508 34.48 -1.64 -22.29
CA HIS A 508 33.67 -1.28 -23.46
C HIS A 508 32.38 -0.51 -23.10
N LEU A 509 31.72 -0.85 -21.98
CA LEU A 509 30.55 -0.12 -21.50
C LEU A 509 30.93 1.31 -21.09
N ASP A 510 32.03 1.48 -20.37
CA ASP A 510 32.50 2.80 -19.94
C ASP A 510 32.91 3.68 -21.14
N LYS A 511 33.57 3.11 -22.15
CA LYS A 511 33.82 3.80 -23.44
C LYS A 511 32.53 4.26 -24.12
N THR A 512 31.50 3.41 -24.12
CA THR A 512 30.19 3.73 -24.71
C THR A 512 29.49 4.86 -23.94
N LEU A 513 29.52 4.81 -22.61
CA LEU A 513 28.95 5.85 -21.74
C LEU A 513 29.71 7.18 -21.87
N GLN A 514 31.03 7.14 -22.04
CA GLN A 514 31.85 8.32 -22.25
C GLN A 514 31.53 8.99 -23.60
N SER A 515 31.35 8.20 -24.66
CA SER A 515 30.91 8.69 -25.97
C SER A 515 29.54 9.37 -25.90
N LEU A 516 28.57 8.73 -25.20
CA LEU A 516 27.25 9.32 -24.96
C LEU A 516 27.34 10.61 -24.14
N HIS A 517 28.17 10.64 -23.09
CA HIS A 517 28.39 11.82 -22.29
C HIS A 517 28.97 12.98 -23.11
N PHE A 518 29.94 12.71 -23.98
CA PHE A 518 30.51 13.71 -24.90
C PHE A 518 29.45 14.26 -25.85
N PHE A 519 28.63 13.38 -26.44
CA PHE A 519 27.51 13.78 -27.30
C PHE A 519 26.49 14.67 -26.57
N LEU A 520 26.06 14.27 -25.37
CA LEU A 520 25.13 15.06 -24.56
C LEU A 520 25.75 16.41 -24.14
N SER A 521 27.05 16.43 -23.86
CA SER A 521 27.77 17.66 -23.54
C SER A 521 27.83 18.62 -24.73
N PHE A 522 28.08 18.09 -25.93
CA PHE A 522 28.12 18.87 -27.17
C PHE A 522 26.77 19.57 -27.47
N LEU A 523 25.66 18.89 -27.21
CA LEU A 523 24.31 19.46 -27.35
C LEU A 523 23.91 20.41 -26.22
N GLY A 524 24.77 20.58 -25.21
CA GLY A 524 24.51 21.47 -24.08
C GLY A 524 23.67 20.84 -22.96
N PHE A 525 23.45 19.51 -22.95
CA PHE A 525 22.73 18.86 -21.85
C PHE A 525 23.56 18.77 -20.56
N ASN A 526 24.89 18.81 -20.64
CA ASN A 526 25.77 18.71 -19.47
C ASN A 526 25.98 20.07 -18.76
N GLN A 527 25.03 20.43 -17.90
CA GLN A 527 25.05 21.68 -17.12
C GLN A 527 25.61 21.47 -15.71
N SER A 528 26.70 20.69 -15.58
CA SER A 528 27.33 20.35 -14.29
C SER A 528 27.99 21.54 -13.58
N SER A 529 28.41 22.57 -14.32
CA SER A 529 29.03 23.78 -13.77
C SER A 529 28.26 25.03 -14.18
N ILE A 530 28.45 26.14 -13.44
CA ILE A 530 27.84 27.44 -13.79
C ILE A 530 28.32 27.88 -15.19
N TRP A 531 29.58 27.68 -15.52
CA TRP A 531 30.13 27.99 -16.85
C TRP A 531 29.49 27.14 -17.95
N SER A 532 29.36 25.83 -17.75
CA SER A 532 28.73 24.96 -18.74
C SER A 532 27.22 25.23 -18.87
N PHE A 533 26.55 25.66 -17.80
CA PHE A 533 25.18 26.17 -17.85
C PHE A 533 25.07 27.44 -18.71
N VAL A 534 25.93 28.44 -18.46
CA VAL A 534 25.94 29.70 -19.22
C VAL A 534 26.28 29.46 -20.69
N ILE A 535 27.25 28.61 -20.99
CA ILE A 535 27.63 28.26 -22.37
C ILE A 535 26.49 27.52 -23.07
N SER A 536 25.88 26.52 -22.41
CA SER A 536 24.74 25.76 -22.96
C SER A 536 23.57 26.67 -23.34
N TRP A 537 23.11 27.51 -22.40
CA TRP A 537 22.01 28.44 -22.66
C TRP A 537 22.40 29.56 -23.62
N GLY A 538 23.66 30.03 -23.58
CA GLY A 538 24.17 31.02 -24.53
C GLY A 538 24.16 30.50 -25.96
N VAL A 539 24.68 29.28 -26.20
CA VAL A 539 24.65 28.64 -27.52
C VAL A 539 23.21 28.38 -27.97
N PHE A 540 22.34 27.91 -27.07
CA PHE A 540 20.93 27.68 -27.37
C PHE A 540 20.21 28.98 -27.77
N LEU A 541 20.39 30.07 -27.00
CA LEU A 541 19.77 31.36 -27.29
C LEU A 541 20.32 31.97 -28.59
N VAL A 542 21.62 31.83 -28.87
CA VAL A 542 22.23 32.38 -30.09
C VAL A 542 21.80 31.59 -31.33
N ILE A 543 21.97 30.26 -31.33
CA ILE A 543 21.74 29.42 -32.52
C ILE A 543 20.25 29.07 -32.68
N GLY A 544 19.55 28.75 -31.58
CA GLY A 544 18.17 28.26 -31.60
C GLY A 544 17.10 29.35 -31.62
N VAL A 545 17.42 30.59 -31.21
CA VAL A 545 16.44 31.68 -31.10
C VAL A 545 16.89 32.94 -31.83
N LEU A 546 18.04 33.51 -31.48
CA LEU A 546 18.49 34.80 -32.02
C LEU A 546 18.79 34.72 -33.51
N LEU A 547 19.54 33.70 -33.95
CA LEU A 547 19.88 33.49 -35.36
C LEU A 547 18.64 33.42 -36.27
N PRO A 548 17.63 32.54 -36.03
CA PRO A 548 16.46 32.50 -36.89
C PRO A 548 15.61 33.77 -36.80
N VAL A 549 15.48 34.41 -35.63
CA VAL A 549 14.71 35.67 -35.49
C VAL A 549 15.38 36.83 -36.22
N VAL A 550 16.70 36.99 -36.10
CA VAL A 550 17.47 38.01 -36.83
C VAL A 550 17.38 37.78 -38.33
N VAL A 551 17.52 36.53 -38.78
CA VAL A 551 17.35 36.21 -40.19
C VAL A 551 15.93 36.52 -40.67
N LEU A 552 14.88 36.31 -39.86
CA LEU A 552 13.50 36.66 -40.22
C LEU A 552 13.24 38.18 -40.25
N GLU A 553 13.89 38.96 -39.39
CA GLU A 553 13.70 40.42 -39.30
C GLU A 553 14.51 41.20 -40.35
N PHE A 554 15.70 40.74 -40.70
CA PHE A 554 16.61 41.47 -41.61
C PHE A 554 16.52 41.02 -43.07
N SER A 555 15.62 40.09 -43.41
CA SER A 555 15.43 39.56 -44.77
C SER A 555 14.31 40.26 -45.54
N ASP A 556 14.27 41.60 -45.53
CA ASP A 556 13.28 42.35 -46.31
C ASP A 556 13.57 42.23 -47.81
N CYS A 557 12.60 41.72 -48.58
CA CYS A 557 12.70 41.61 -50.03
C CYS A 557 11.43 42.06 -50.76
N PRO A 558 11.54 42.77 -51.91
CA PRO A 558 10.38 43.14 -52.71
C PRO A 558 9.71 41.88 -53.29
N GLY A 559 8.47 41.59 -52.88
CA GLY A 559 7.70 40.43 -53.37
C GLY A 559 7.78 39.15 -52.53
N CYS A 560 8.48 39.19 -51.38
CA CYS A 560 8.60 38.06 -50.44
C CYS A 560 7.25 37.61 -49.83
N GLU A 561 6.22 38.47 -49.81
CA GLU A 561 4.89 38.16 -49.25
C GLU A 561 4.21 36.95 -49.92
N LYS A 562 4.61 36.58 -51.16
CA LYS A 562 4.12 35.38 -51.84
C LYS A 562 4.82 34.09 -51.42
N GLY A 563 6.03 34.18 -50.86
CA GLY A 563 6.88 33.03 -50.51
C GLY A 563 7.14 32.84 -49.02
N GLN A 564 6.74 33.78 -48.16
CA GLN A 564 6.95 33.70 -46.72
C GLN A 564 5.90 34.50 -45.95
N ILE A 565 5.29 33.89 -44.93
CA ILE A 565 4.36 34.54 -44.01
C ILE A 565 5.05 34.68 -42.66
N LYS A 566 5.44 35.91 -42.30
CA LYS A 566 6.29 36.18 -41.13
C LYS A 566 5.67 35.71 -39.81
N SER A 567 4.35 35.84 -39.65
CA SER A 567 3.64 35.36 -38.45
C SER A 567 3.70 33.83 -38.28
N PHE A 568 3.69 33.08 -39.38
CA PHE A 568 3.79 31.62 -39.38
C PHE A 568 5.19 31.18 -38.95
N GLU A 569 6.22 31.76 -39.58
CA GLU A 569 7.62 31.46 -39.28
C GLU A 569 7.98 31.75 -37.81
N ILE A 570 7.52 32.89 -37.26
CA ILE A 570 7.73 33.22 -35.84
C ILE A 570 7.04 32.21 -34.93
N GLY A 571 5.80 31.79 -35.24
CA GLY A 571 5.09 30.75 -34.48
C GLY A 571 5.82 29.40 -34.45
N ILE A 572 6.44 29.02 -35.57
CA ILE A 572 7.22 27.78 -35.67
C ILE A 572 8.52 27.89 -34.86
N VAL A 573 9.24 29.00 -34.97
CA VAL A 573 10.48 29.23 -34.20
C VAL A 573 10.18 29.21 -32.70
N ILE A 574 9.11 29.88 -32.25
CA ILE A 574 8.69 29.88 -30.84
C ILE A 574 8.36 28.46 -30.37
N SER A 575 7.54 27.71 -31.11
CA SER A 575 7.14 26.36 -30.69
C SER A 575 8.33 25.39 -30.60
N GLN A 576 9.23 25.40 -31.59
CA GLN A 576 10.43 24.57 -31.60
C GLN A 576 11.42 24.98 -30.50
N ALA A 577 11.62 26.29 -30.27
CA ALA A 577 12.45 26.79 -29.18
C ALA A 577 11.88 26.41 -27.81
N CYS A 578 10.58 26.56 -27.58
CA CYS A 578 9.93 26.14 -26.33
C CYS A 578 10.12 24.63 -26.07
N LEU A 579 9.96 23.80 -27.11
CA LEU A 579 10.11 22.36 -26.99
C LEU A 579 11.56 21.99 -26.63
N ALA A 580 12.55 22.53 -27.34
CA ALA A 580 13.96 22.29 -27.04
C ALA A 580 14.41 22.86 -25.67
N ALA A 581 13.89 24.02 -25.27
CA ALA A 581 14.15 24.59 -23.95
C ALA A 581 13.60 23.68 -22.84
N SER A 582 12.39 23.14 -23.01
CA SER A 582 11.80 22.20 -22.06
C SER A 582 12.63 20.91 -21.93
N SER A 583 13.17 20.40 -23.05
CA SER A 583 14.10 19.28 -23.09
C SER A 583 15.39 19.58 -22.33
N LEU A 584 16.02 20.74 -22.57
CA LEU A 584 17.23 21.15 -21.88
C LEU A 584 17.00 21.30 -20.37
N ILE A 585 15.96 22.03 -19.95
CA ILE A 585 15.65 22.24 -18.51
C ILE A 585 15.47 20.90 -17.79
N CYS A 586 14.61 20.03 -18.32
CA CYS A 586 14.25 18.80 -17.61
C CYS A 586 15.41 17.79 -17.61
N LEU A 587 16.09 17.63 -18.74
CA LEU A 587 17.11 16.60 -18.88
C LEU A 587 18.43 17.02 -18.22
N SER A 588 18.85 18.27 -18.39
CA SER A 588 20.06 18.79 -17.75
C SER A 588 19.94 18.83 -16.23
N HIS A 589 18.76 19.14 -15.68
CA HIS A 589 18.53 19.06 -14.24
C HIS A 589 18.74 17.63 -13.72
N ASN A 590 18.17 16.64 -14.39
CA ASN A 590 18.30 15.24 -13.98
C ASN A 590 19.72 14.70 -14.21
N LEU A 591 20.37 15.04 -15.32
CA LEU A 591 21.75 14.65 -15.61
C LEU A 591 22.74 15.25 -14.62
N ARG A 592 22.57 16.53 -14.22
CA ARG A 592 23.37 17.15 -13.16
C ARG A 592 23.18 16.48 -11.81
N LYS A 593 21.93 16.12 -11.48
CA LYS A 593 21.59 15.52 -10.18
C LYS A 593 22.13 14.09 -10.03
N TYR A 594 22.12 13.29 -11.10
CA TYR A 594 22.43 11.86 -11.02
C TYR A 594 23.71 11.44 -11.74
N GLY A 595 24.18 12.20 -12.74
CA GLY A 595 25.21 11.76 -13.69
C GLY A 595 24.67 10.73 -14.70
N VAL A 596 25.32 10.59 -15.86
CA VAL A 596 24.83 9.75 -16.98
C VAL A 596 24.61 8.29 -16.57
N ARG A 597 25.53 7.71 -15.79
CA ARG A 597 25.47 6.30 -15.38
C ARG A 597 24.24 6.02 -14.49
N LYS A 598 24.08 6.73 -13.37
CA LYS A 598 22.92 6.56 -12.47
C LYS A 598 21.61 7.04 -13.09
N PHE A 599 21.69 7.97 -14.04
CA PHE A 599 20.55 8.42 -14.82
C PHE A 599 19.99 7.28 -15.68
N LEU A 600 20.85 6.55 -16.39
CA LEU A 600 20.46 5.45 -17.28
C LEU A 600 20.06 4.16 -16.55
N PHE A 601 20.87 3.70 -15.60
CA PHE A 601 20.69 2.35 -15.04
C PHE A 601 19.71 2.27 -13.88
N VAL A 602 19.43 3.39 -13.17
CA VAL A 602 18.43 3.53 -12.09
C VAL A 602 18.65 2.61 -10.86
N ASP A 603 19.43 1.56 -11.02
CA ASP A 603 19.74 0.50 -10.07
C ASP A 603 20.79 0.90 -9.03
N ARG A 604 20.83 0.13 -7.94
CA ARG A 604 21.79 0.36 -6.84
C ARG A 604 23.25 0.17 -7.29
N TYR A 605 23.45 -0.74 -8.24
CA TYR A 605 24.77 -1.10 -8.76
C TYR A 605 25.19 -0.26 -9.96
N SER A 606 24.41 0.76 -10.36
CA SER A 606 24.75 1.73 -11.43
C SER A 606 25.25 1.08 -12.72
N GLY A 607 24.70 -0.07 -13.13
CA GLY A 607 25.13 -0.78 -14.33
C GLY A 607 26.45 -1.59 -14.23
N HIS A 608 27.02 -1.77 -13.04
CA HIS A 608 28.21 -2.62 -12.80
C HIS A 608 27.86 -4.13 -12.74
N VAL A 609 26.65 -4.51 -13.17
CA VAL A 609 26.28 -5.91 -13.28
C VAL A 609 26.88 -6.44 -14.59
N GLU A 610 28.06 -7.05 -14.49
CA GLU A 610 28.84 -7.59 -15.63
C GLU A 610 27.98 -8.43 -16.59
N ARG A 611 26.99 -9.16 -16.05
CA ARG A 611 26.04 -10.02 -16.80
C ARG A 611 25.27 -9.29 -17.91
N PHE A 612 25.00 -7.99 -17.79
CA PHE A 612 24.17 -7.24 -18.75
C PHE A 612 24.94 -6.20 -19.58
N SER A 613 26.24 -6.00 -19.30
CA SER A 613 27.09 -4.97 -19.92
C SER A 613 26.99 -4.96 -21.45
N GLY A 614 27.13 -6.12 -22.10
CA GLY A 614 27.03 -6.25 -23.57
C GLY A 614 25.65 -5.88 -24.13
N GLN A 615 24.57 -6.24 -23.42
CA GLN A 615 23.20 -5.89 -23.84
C GLN A 615 22.93 -4.40 -23.68
N TYR A 616 23.48 -3.77 -22.64
CA TYR A 616 23.40 -2.32 -22.44
C TYR A 616 24.10 -1.56 -23.56
N VAL A 617 25.33 -1.95 -23.88
CA VAL A 617 26.10 -1.38 -25.00
C VAL A 617 25.31 -1.47 -26.30
N GLN A 618 24.76 -2.66 -26.60
CA GLN A 618 23.97 -2.87 -27.81
C GLN A 618 22.77 -1.93 -27.87
N LYS A 619 21.99 -1.82 -26.79
CA LYS A 619 20.78 -0.97 -26.76
C LYS A 619 21.10 0.52 -26.86
N ILE A 620 22.19 0.97 -26.22
CA ILE A 620 22.65 2.36 -26.33
C ILE A 620 23.09 2.65 -27.77
N SER A 621 23.91 1.78 -28.37
CA SER A 621 24.40 1.94 -29.75
C SER A 621 23.27 1.92 -30.79
N GLU A 622 22.33 0.96 -30.68
CA GLU A 622 21.14 0.90 -31.55
C GLU A 622 20.32 2.19 -31.48
N SER A 623 20.12 2.72 -30.27
CA SER A 623 19.32 3.94 -30.07
C SER A 623 20.03 5.19 -30.61
N MET A 624 21.36 5.26 -30.49
CA MET A 624 22.16 6.33 -31.10
C MET A 624 22.12 6.27 -32.63
N ARG A 625 22.15 5.08 -33.22
CA ARG A 625 21.96 4.92 -34.67
C ARG A 625 20.58 5.40 -35.11
N THR A 626 19.53 5.07 -34.35
CA THR A 626 18.17 5.57 -34.60
C THR A 626 18.10 7.09 -34.53
N LEU A 627 18.76 7.72 -33.55
CA LEU A 627 18.85 9.18 -33.46
C LEU A 627 19.47 9.79 -34.71
N VAL A 628 20.63 9.27 -35.15
CA VAL A 628 21.33 9.76 -36.34
C VAL A 628 20.46 9.64 -37.59
N LEU A 629 19.79 8.51 -37.79
CA LEU A 629 18.90 8.30 -38.95
C LEU A 629 17.75 9.31 -38.97
N TRP A 630 17.10 9.56 -37.83
CA TRP A 630 15.99 10.53 -37.76
C TRP A 630 16.47 11.97 -37.91
N VAL A 631 17.59 12.35 -37.29
CA VAL A 631 18.18 13.69 -37.45
C VAL A 631 18.56 13.94 -38.91
N LEU A 632 19.16 12.96 -39.59
CA LEU A 632 19.49 13.06 -41.02
C LEU A 632 18.23 13.20 -41.89
N ALA A 633 17.21 12.38 -41.64
CA ALA A 633 15.94 12.46 -42.38
C ALA A 633 15.26 13.84 -42.20
N CYS A 634 15.24 14.34 -40.96
CA CYS A 634 14.72 15.67 -40.62
C CYS A 634 15.52 16.79 -41.29
N CYS A 635 16.86 16.71 -41.25
CA CYS A 635 17.75 17.67 -41.89
C CYS A 635 17.55 17.68 -43.41
N LEU A 636 17.42 16.51 -44.05
CA LEU A 636 17.13 16.39 -45.48
C LEU A 636 15.77 17.00 -45.82
N LEU A 637 14.74 16.71 -45.03
CA LEU A 637 13.41 17.27 -45.21
C LEU A 637 13.42 18.81 -45.15
N LYS A 638 14.10 19.38 -44.16
CA LYS A 638 14.28 20.83 -44.02
C LYS A 638 15.09 21.42 -45.16
N THR A 639 16.15 20.73 -45.60
CA THR A 639 16.99 21.17 -46.73
C THR A 639 16.21 21.20 -48.03
N VAL A 640 15.41 20.17 -48.32
CA VAL A 640 14.53 20.13 -49.50
C VAL A 640 13.53 21.29 -49.46
N ARG A 641 12.91 21.55 -48.30
CA ARG A 641 12.02 22.70 -48.13
C ARG A 641 12.73 24.02 -48.42
N GLU A 642 13.92 24.25 -47.86
CA GLU A 642 14.67 25.49 -48.10
C GLU A 642 15.12 25.62 -49.57
N ILE A 643 15.48 24.53 -50.25
CA ILE A 643 15.79 24.54 -51.70
C ILE A 643 14.55 24.93 -52.52
N VAL A 644 13.37 24.42 -52.15
CA VAL A 644 12.11 24.82 -52.79
C VAL A 644 11.86 26.31 -52.55
N ARG A 645 11.98 26.80 -51.31
CA ARG A 645 11.83 28.24 -50.98
C ARG A 645 12.81 29.11 -51.77
N PHE A 646 14.08 28.69 -51.84
CA PHE A 646 15.15 29.34 -52.59
C PHE A 646 14.82 29.50 -54.08
N SER A 647 14.10 28.53 -54.66
CA SER A 647 13.70 28.55 -56.07
C SER A 647 12.57 29.56 -56.36
N TYR A 648 11.79 29.96 -55.34
CA TYR A 648 10.65 30.88 -55.48
C TYR A 648 10.88 32.27 -54.86
N VAL A 649 11.85 32.42 -53.95
CA VAL A 649 12.15 33.67 -53.24
C VAL A 649 13.58 34.09 -53.54
N HIS A 650 13.76 35.20 -54.27
CA HIS A 650 15.07 35.74 -54.64
C HIS A 650 15.39 37.02 -53.85
N HIS A 651 16.28 36.91 -52.86
CA HIS A 651 16.81 38.08 -52.14
C HIS A 651 18.03 38.62 -52.90
N GLY A 652 17.83 39.55 -53.84
CA GLY A 652 18.90 40.37 -54.46
C GLY A 652 20.03 39.61 -55.16
N THR A 653 20.93 38.97 -54.39
CA THR A 653 22.01 38.09 -54.86
C THR A 653 21.80 36.63 -54.45
N TRP A 654 22.17 35.68 -55.33
CA TRP A 654 22.08 34.23 -55.08
C TRP A 654 22.79 33.81 -53.78
N TRP A 655 23.91 34.44 -53.45
CA TRP A 655 24.69 34.20 -52.24
C TRP A 655 23.96 34.59 -50.95
N GLN A 656 23.24 35.71 -50.92
CA GLN A 656 22.47 36.13 -49.73
C GLN A 656 21.34 35.14 -49.42
N SER A 657 20.61 34.71 -50.44
CA SER A 657 19.55 33.70 -50.29
C SER A 657 20.11 32.35 -49.81
N ALA A 658 21.30 31.95 -50.29
CA ALA A 658 21.96 30.72 -49.86
C ALA A 658 22.41 30.76 -48.39
N VAL A 659 22.94 31.90 -47.93
CA VAL A 659 23.34 32.10 -46.53
C VAL A 659 22.14 32.08 -45.58
N ILE A 660 21.03 32.72 -45.98
CA ILE A 660 19.76 32.72 -45.22
C ILE A 660 19.21 31.29 -45.10
N SER A 661 19.14 30.53 -46.20
CA SER A 661 18.70 29.14 -46.18
C SER A 661 19.60 28.26 -45.33
N LEU A 662 20.92 28.43 -45.42
CA LEU A 662 21.88 27.70 -44.59
C LEU A 662 21.68 28.01 -43.09
N ALA A 663 21.46 29.27 -42.73
CA ALA A 663 21.21 29.67 -41.34
C ALA A 663 19.93 29.02 -40.77
N PHE A 664 18.84 28.98 -41.54
CA PHE A 664 17.62 28.28 -41.14
C PHE A 664 17.80 26.77 -41.00
N VAL A 665 18.50 26.12 -41.94
CA VAL A 665 18.80 24.68 -41.84
C VAL A 665 19.65 24.39 -40.61
N LEU A 666 20.69 25.18 -40.35
CA LEU A 666 21.58 24.98 -39.20
C LEU A 666 20.85 25.18 -37.87
N SER A 667 20.10 26.28 -37.73
CA SER A 667 19.32 26.56 -36.52
C SER A 667 18.27 25.47 -36.25
N TRP A 668 17.49 25.12 -37.27
CA TRP A 668 16.43 24.12 -37.15
C TRP A 668 16.98 22.72 -36.86
N THR A 669 18.08 22.33 -37.49
CA THR A 669 18.73 21.03 -37.26
C THR A 669 19.26 20.95 -35.83
N TYR A 670 19.84 22.03 -35.31
CA TYR A 670 20.32 22.10 -33.93
C TYR A 670 19.17 21.90 -32.92
N VAL A 671 18.08 22.67 -33.04
CA VAL A 671 16.91 22.60 -32.15
C VAL A 671 16.24 21.22 -32.23
N THR A 672 16.08 20.69 -33.45
CA THR A 672 15.52 19.34 -33.69
C THR A 672 16.39 18.25 -33.08
N THR A 673 17.72 18.39 -33.16
CA THR A 673 18.66 17.43 -32.56
C THR A 673 18.53 17.39 -31.04
N ILE A 674 18.32 18.53 -30.37
CA ILE A 674 18.06 18.59 -28.92
C ILE A 674 16.77 17.83 -28.58
N ILE A 675 15.68 18.10 -29.30
CA ILE A 675 14.37 17.48 -29.05
C ILE A 675 14.42 15.96 -29.26
N LEU A 676 14.99 15.50 -30.37
CA LEU A 676 15.09 14.06 -30.65
C LEU A 676 16.04 13.35 -29.69
N SER A 677 17.12 14.01 -29.26
CA SER A 677 18.06 13.45 -28.27
C SER A 677 17.40 13.22 -26.91
N SER A 678 16.52 14.13 -26.44
CA SER A 678 15.80 13.92 -25.17
C SER A 678 14.80 12.76 -25.26
N CYS A 679 14.10 12.63 -26.39
CA CYS A 679 13.18 11.52 -26.65
C CYS A 679 13.94 10.18 -26.70
N ILE A 680 15.09 10.15 -27.38
CA ILE A 680 15.94 8.96 -27.46
C ILE A 680 16.51 8.59 -26.10
N LEU A 681 16.85 9.56 -25.24
CA LEU A 681 17.36 9.23 -23.90
C LEU A 681 16.27 8.57 -23.04
N PHE A 682 15.02 9.02 -23.12
CA PHE A 682 13.88 8.32 -22.51
C PHE A 682 13.68 6.93 -23.11
N TYR A 683 13.78 6.80 -24.44
CA TYR A 683 13.70 5.51 -25.15
C TYR A 683 14.78 4.51 -24.67
N VAL A 684 16.02 4.97 -24.49
CA VAL A 684 17.14 4.15 -23.98
C VAL A 684 16.81 3.67 -22.57
N VAL A 685 16.45 4.57 -21.65
CA VAL A 685 16.11 4.20 -20.26
C VAL A 685 15.01 3.14 -20.20
N CYS A 686 13.97 3.27 -21.01
CA CYS A 686 12.90 2.28 -21.09
C CYS A 686 13.41 0.92 -21.63
N ASN A 687 14.22 0.92 -22.69
CA ASN A 687 14.74 -0.33 -23.25
C ASN A 687 15.77 -1.02 -22.34
N LEU A 688 16.53 -0.27 -21.55
CA LEU A 688 17.42 -0.84 -20.53
C LEU A 688 16.61 -1.56 -19.44
N GLN A 689 15.46 -1.01 -19.03
CA GLN A 689 14.59 -1.69 -18.07
C GLN A 689 13.92 -2.94 -18.64
N ILE A 690 13.64 -2.99 -19.94
CA ILE A 690 13.10 -4.21 -20.57
C ILE A 690 14.05 -5.40 -20.37
N ILE A 691 15.37 -5.17 -20.33
CA ILE A 691 16.35 -6.24 -20.05
C ILE A 691 16.11 -6.85 -18.67
N HIS A 692 15.82 -6.03 -17.66
CA HIS A 692 15.52 -6.51 -16.31
C HIS A 692 14.18 -7.24 -16.24
N PHE A 693 13.17 -6.81 -17.00
CA PHE A 693 11.90 -7.53 -17.12
C PHE A 693 12.06 -8.89 -17.80
N ASP A 694 12.86 -8.97 -18.87
CA ASP A 694 13.16 -10.22 -19.54
C ASP A 694 14.00 -11.16 -18.65
N ASP A 695 14.91 -10.62 -17.82
CA ASP A 695 15.64 -11.42 -16.83
C ASP A 695 14.74 -11.93 -15.71
N TYR A 696 13.80 -11.12 -15.23
CA TYR A 696 12.79 -11.57 -14.27
C TYR A 696 11.88 -12.66 -14.84
N GLY A 697 11.52 -12.56 -16.13
CA GLY A 697 10.82 -13.64 -16.83
C GLY A 697 11.62 -14.95 -16.85
N LYS A 698 12.94 -14.88 -17.08
CA LYS A 698 13.84 -16.04 -17.00
C LYS A 698 14.04 -16.53 -15.55
N LEU A 699 14.00 -15.63 -14.57
CA LEU A 699 14.07 -15.97 -13.16
C LEU A 699 12.83 -16.74 -12.73
N LEU A 700 11.64 -16.32 -13.17
CA LEU A 700 10.41 -17.11 -13.00
C LEU A 700 10.57 -18.51 -13.57
N GLU A 701 11.17 -18.70 -14.75
CA GLU A 701 11.38 -20.04 -15.31
C GLU A 701 12.35 -20.94 -14.51
N ARG A 702 13.20 -20.37 -13.64
CA ARG A 702 14.31 -21.08 -12.97
C ARG A 702 14.13 -21.20 -11.46
N GLU A 703 13.55 -20.18 -10.83
CA GLU A 703 13.51 -20.04 -9.37
C GLU A 703 12.16 -20.55 -8.81
N PRO A 704 12.18 -21.51 -7.87
CA PRO A 704 10.97 -22.01 -7.24
C PRO A 704 10.53 -21.16 -6.02
N ASP A 705 11.42 -20.35 -5.45
CA ASP A 705 11.13 -19.57 -4.25
C ASP A 705 10.32 -18.30 -4.55
N VAL A 706 9.12 -18.25 -3.96
CA VAL A 706 8.18 -17.15 -4.10
C VAL A 706 8.70 -15.86 -3.44
N VAL A 707 9.45 -15.95 -2.34
CA VAL A 707 9.94 -14.77 -1.61
C VAL A 707 10.99 -14.03 -2.44
N THR A 708 11.93 -14.76 -3.02
CA THR A 708 12.94 -14.23 -3.95
C THR A 708 12.27 -13.57 -5.17
N LEU A 709 11.26 -14.23 -5.76
CA LEU A 709 10.49 -13.67 -6.87
C LEU A 709 9.72 -12.40 -6.50
N LEU A 710 9.19 -12.31 -5.27
CA LEU A 710 8.47 -11.13 -4.79
C LEU A 710 9.43 -9.96 -4.53
N GLN A 711 10.61 -10.25 -3.97
CA GLN A 711 11.63 -9.24 -3.70
C GLN A 711 12.17 -8.62 -4.99
N GLU A 712 12.49 -9.44 -6.00
CA GLU A 712 12.92 -8.95 -7.31
C GLU A 712 11.80 -8.19 -8.05
N HIS A 713 10.55 -8.63 -7.89
CA HIS A 713 9.41 -7.88 -8.41
C HIS A 713 9.25 -6.50 -7.76
N ALA A 714 9.37 -6.42 -6.42
CA ALA A 714 9.31 -5.15 -5.69
C ALA A 714 10.42 -4.19 -6.14
N ARG A 715 11.61 -4.73 -6.44
CA ARG A 715 12.76 -3.99 -6.97
C ARG A 715 12.48 -3.41 -8.36
N LEU A 716 11.91 -4.21 -9.28
CA LEU A 716 11.51 -3.72 -10.61
C LEU A 716 10.49 -2.58 -10.52
N ARG A 717 9.49 -2.74 -9.64
CA ARG A 717 8.47 -1.70 -9.38
C ARG A 717 9.09 -0.41 -8.85
N PHE A 718 10.06 -0.51 -7.94
CA PHE A 718 10.79 0.64 -7.43
C PHE A 718 11.57 1.39 -8.54
N TYR A 719 12.22 0.67 -9.46
CA TYR A 719 12.94 1.30 -10.57
C TYR A 719 12.01 2.00 -11.57
N LEU A 720 10.86 1.40 -11.89
CA LEU A 720 9.85 2.06 -12.70
C LEU A 720 9.30 3.33 -12.07
N SER A 721 9.06 3.32 -10.76
CA SER A 721 8.65 4.51 -10.01
C SER A 721 9.68 5.64 -10.13
N LYS A 722 10.98 5.32 -10.05
CA LYS A 722 12.05 6.30 -10.26
C LYS A 722 12.10 6.86 -11.67
N ILE A 723 11.96 6.02 -12.70
CA ILE A 723 11.94 6.47 -14.10
C ILE A 723 10.76 7.40 -14.33
N SER A 724 9.59 7.00 -13.86
CA SER A 724 8.41 7.84 -13.86
C SER A 724 8.70 9.20 -13.20
N HIS A 725 9.16 9.22 -11.95
CA HIS A 725 9.44 10.47 -11.28
C HIS A 725 10.43 11.38 -12.04
N ARG A 726 11.48 10.81 -12.67
CA ARG A 726 12.50 11.57 -13.42
C ARG A 726 11.98 12.23 -14.70
N PHE A 727 11.05 11.57 -15.40
CA PHE A 727 10.57 12.01 -16.72
C PHE A 727 9.16 12.62 -16.72
N ARG A 728 8.46 12.66 -15.57
CA ARG A 728 7.06 13.11 -15.49
C ARG A 728 6.86 14.52 -16.03
N ILE A 729 7.65 15.46 -15.51
CA ILE A 729 7.55 16.86 -15.89
C ILE A 729 7.93 17.04 -17.36
N TYR A 730 8.97 16.34 -17.82
CA TYR A 730 9.42 16.36 -19.21
C TYR A 730 8.30 15.94 -20.18
N LEU A 731 7.69 14.77 -19.97
CA LEU A 731 6.64 14.28 -20.86
C LEU A 731 5.39 15.16 -20.82
N LEU A 732 4.98 15.63 -19.64
CA LEU A 732 3.84 16.56 -19.52
C LEU A 732 4.08 17.86 -20.29
N LEU A 733 5.26 18.46 -20.14
CA LEU A 733 5.63 19.67 -20.88
C LEU A 733 5.71 19.39 -22.38
N GLN A 734 6.27 18.25 -22.79
CA GLN A 734 6.35 17.85 -24.19
C GLN A 734 4.95 17.73 -24.83
N PHE A 735 4.01 17.03 -24.18
CA PHE A 735 2.64 16.92 -24.67
C PHE A 735 1.95 18.28 -24.73
N VAL A 736 2.02 19.07 -23.66
CA VAL A 736 1.38 20.39 -23.60
C VAL A 736 1.92 21.33 -24.69
N ILE A 737 3.24 21.40 -24.87
CA ILE A 737 3.85 22.29 -25.87
C ILE A 737 3.48 21.85 -27.29
N VAL A 738 3.51 20.54 -27.60
CA VAL A 738 3.13 20.05 -28.92
C VAL A 738 1.65 20.29 -29.20
N THR A 739 0.75 19.99 -28.26
CA THR A 739 -0.69 20.23 -28.44
C THR A 739 -1.00 21.72 -28.63
N ILE A 740 -0.39 22.61 -27.83
CA ILE A 740 -0.56 24.06 -28.00
C ILE A 740 -0.02 24.51 -29.37
N SER A 741 1.17 24.02 -29.76
CA SER A 741 1.78 24.32 -31.06
C SER A 741 0.88 23.91 -32.23
N GLN A 742 0.28 22.73 -32.17
CA GLN A 742 -0.61 22.24 -33.21
C GLN A 742 -1.92 23.02 -33.27
N PHE A 743 -2.50 23.39 -32.12
CA PHE A 743 -3.70 24.21 -32.08
C PHE A 743 -3.44 25.63 -32.62
N MET A 744 -2.28 26.22 -32.28
CA MET A 744 -1.84 27.50 -32.86
C MET A 744 -1.68 27.40 -34.38
N THR A 745 -1.06 26.32 -34.87
CA THR A 745 -0.91 26.07 -36.32
C THR A 745 -2.28 25.92 -37.01
N LEU A 746 -3.22 25.22 -36.37
CA LEU A 746 -4.58 25.06 -36.86
C LEU A 746 -5.32 26.41 -36.94
N SER A 747 -5.25 27.25 -35.90
CA SER A 747 -5.87 28.58 -35.89
C SER A 747 -5.28 29.47 -36.98
N GLN A 748 -3.95 29.54 -37.05
CA GLN A 748 -3.23 30.38 -38.02
C GLN A 748 -3.51 29.98 -39.48
N THR A 749 -3.60 28.68 -39.76
CA THR A 749 -3.92 28.18 -41.11
C THR A 749 -5.41 28.30 -41.46
N THR A 750 -6.29 28.46 -40.48
CA THR A 750 -7.75 28.62 -40.69
C THR A 750 -8.15 30.09 -40.82
N GLU A 751 -7.54 30.99 -40.04
CA GLU A 751 -7.79 32.43 -40.08
C GLU A 751 -7.18 33.12 -41.30
N TYR A 752 -6.15 32.53 -41.91
CA TYR A 752 -5.50 33.10 -43.07
C TYR A 752 -6.35 32.96 -44.34
N ASN A 753 -6.84 34.09 -44.85
CA ASN A 753 -7.71 34.15 -46.03
C ASN A 753 -6.96 33.98 -47.38
N GLY A 754 -5.63 33.88 -47.37
CA GLY A 754 -4.81 33.69 -48.57
C GLY A 754 -4.51 32.22 -48.90
N MET A 755 -3.93 31.95 -50.07
CA MET A 755 -3.51 30.60 -50.45
C MET A 755 -2.26 30.18 -49.69
N VAL A 756 -2.33 29.06 -48.98
CA VAL A 756 -1.17 28.41 -48.34
C VAL A 756 -0.57 27.40 -49.31
N THR A 757 0.71 27.55 -49.62
CA THR A 757 1.48 26.73 -50.55
C THR A 757 2.66 26.10 -49.83
N ILE A 758 3.34 25.15 -50.48
CA ILE A 758 4.56 24.53 -49.95
C ILE A 758 5.68 25.54 -49.70
N SER A 759 5.71 26.67 -50.44
CA SER A 759 6.68 27.74 -50.26
C SER A 759 6.41 28.56 -48.99
N ASN A 760 5.17 29.03 -48.79
CA ASN A 760 4.84 29.96 -47.72
C ASN A 760 4.40 29.30 -46.39
N GLY A 761 3.99 28.02 -46.41
CA GLY A 761 3.51 27.28 -45.24
C GLY A 761 4.17 25.92 -45.02
N GLY A 762 5.14 25.53 -45.86
CA GLY A 762 5.79 24.22 -45.77
C GLY A 762 6.50 23.93 -44.44
N ASP A 763 6.94 24.95 -43.71
CA ASP A 763 7.58 24.73 -42.39
C ASP A 763 6.61 24.24 -41.32
N PHE A 764 5.30 24.49 -41.43
CA PHE A 764 4.34 23.86 -40.54
C PHE A 764 4.30 22.35 -40.73
N ALA A 765 4.32 21.89 -41.98
CA ALA A 765 4.35 20.47 -42.30
C ALA A 765 5.63 19.82 -41.75
N VAL A 766 6.80 20.42 -42.00
CA VAL A 766 8.08 19.93 -41.51
C VAL A 766 8.13 19.92 -39.96
N SER A 767 7.68 21.00 -39.31
CA SER A 767 7.64 21.11 -37.85
C SER A 767 6.70 20.08 -37.22
N THR A 768 5.50 19.91 -37.77
CA THR A 768 4.49 18.97 -37.26
C THR A 768 4.96 17.52 -37.39
N ILE A 769 5.60 17.16 -38.50
CA ILE A 769 6.20 15.82 -38.68
C ILE A 769 7.23 15.54 -37.59
N VAL A 770 8.13 16.48 -37.28
CA VAL A 770 9.15 16.31 -36.23
C VAL A 770 8.52 16.18 -34.85
N GLN A 771 7.54 17.01 -34.51
CA GLN A 771 6.83 16.95 -33.22
C GLN A 771 6.14 15.60 -33.02
N VAL A 772 5.50 15.08 -34.07
CA VAL A 772 4.83 13.77 -34.04
C VAL A 772 5.82 12.61 -33.94
N VAL A 773 6.94 12.65 -34.67
CA VAL A 773 8.01 11.65 -34.53
C VAL A 773 8.54 11.62 -33.09
N ALA A 774 8.76 12.79 -32.48
CA ALA A 774 9.23 12.91 -31.10
C ALA A 774 8.25 12.29 -30.07
N ILE A 775 6.95 12.56 -30.22
CA ILE A 775 5.90 11.97 -29.37
C ILE A 775 5.81 10.46 -29.58
N ILE A 776 5.80 9.99 -30.83
CA ILE A 776 5.68 8.56 -31.16
C ILE A 776 6.86 7.77 -30.57
N LEU A 777 8.09 8.31 -30.62
CA LEU A 777 9.24 7.67 -30.01
C LEU A 777 9.05 7.47 -28.49
N CYS A 778 8.53 8.47 -27.79
CA CYS A 778 8.26 8.40 -26.35
C CYS A 778 7.10 7.44 -26.02
N LEU A 779 5.99 7.55 -26.75
CA LEU A 779 4.81 6.69 -26.55
C LEU A 779 5.12 5.23 -26.87
N ASN A 780 5.86 4.94 -27.94
CA ASN A 780 6.26 3.58 -28.28
C ASN A 780 7.16 2.95 -27.20
N ALA A 781 8.12 3.72 -26.67
CA ALA A 781 8.95 3.26 -25.56
C ALA A 781 8.11 2.92 -24.32
N ALA A 782 7.20 3.83 -23.93
CA ALA A 782 6.31 3.66 -22.79
C ALA A 782 5.31 2.49 -22.98
N ALA A 783 4.81 2.30 -24.19
CA ALA A 783 3.95 1.18 -24.56
C ALA A 783 4.68 -0.15 -24.44
N LYS A 784 5.90 -0.22 -24.99
CA LYS A 784 6.69 -1.46 -25.04
C LYS A 784 7.04 -1.97 -23.64
N ILE A 785 7.44 -1.08 -22.74
CA ILE A 785 7.74 -1.44 -21.34
C ILE A 785 6.47 -1.78 -20.56
N SER A 786 5.36 -1.05 -20.76
CA SER A 786 4.06 -1.38 -20.15
C SER A 786 3.51 -2.74 -20.61
N HIS A 787 3.71 -3.08 -21.88
CA HIS A 787 3.32 -4.40 -22.40
C HIS A 787 4.17 -5.53 -21.82
N ARG A 788 5.50 -5.32 -21.73
CA ARG A 788 6.42 -6.31 -21.13
C ARG A 788 6.07 -6.56 -19.66
N ALA A 789 5.80 -5.48 -18.94
CA ALA A 789 5.29 -5.49 -17.59
C ALA A 789 4.01 -6.32 -17.41
N GLN A 790 2.98 -6.06 -18.22
CA GLN A 790 1.73 -6.83 -18.21
C GLN A 790 1.94 -8.32 -18.53
N GLY A 791 2.92 -8.64 -19.37
CA GLY A 791 3.28 -10.02 -19.71
C GLY A 791 3.77 -10.85 -18.52
N ILE A 792 4.26 -10.24 -17.45
CA ILE A 792 4.76 -10.95 -16.26
C ILE A 792 3.65 -11.78 -15.61
N GLY A 793 2.43 -11.27 -15.53
CA GLY A 793 1.31 -12.02 -14.95
C GLY A 793 1.07 -13.34 -15.69
N ALA A 794 1.11 -13.31 -17.03
CA ALA A 794 0.97 -14.50 -17.86
C ALA A 794 2.17 -15.46 -17.72
N LEU A 795 3.39 -14.93 -17.64
CA LEU A 795 4.60 -15.71 -17.37
C LEU A 795 4.53 -16.41 -16.00
N ALA A 796 4.07 -15.70 -14.96
CA ALA A 796 3.88 -16.25 -13.62
C ALA A 796 2.77 -17.32 -13.60
N SER A 797 1.67 -17.12 -14.32
CA SER A 797 0.63 -18.15 -14.46
C SER A 797 1.17 -19.42 -15.13
N ARG A 798 1.94 -19.26 -16.21
CA ARG A 798 2.60 -20.40 -16.89
C ARG A 798 3.61 -21.07 -15.97
N TRP A 799 4.40 -20.32 -15.21
CA TRP A 799 5.32 -20.85 -14.22
C TRP A 799 4.60 -21.63 -13.11
N HIS A 800 3.53 -21.08 -12.54
CA HIS A 800 2.75 -21.76 -11.50
C HIS A 800 2.15 -23.06 -12.04
N ALA A 801 1.62 -23.05 -13.26
CA ALA A 801 1.12 -24.25 -13.93
C ALA A 801 2.25 -25.27 -14.14
N LEU A 802 3.42 -24.86 -14.65
CA LEU A 802 4.57 -25.73 -14.82
C LEU A 802 5.04 -26.33 -13.49
N MET A 803 5.27 -25.51 -12.46
CA MET A 803 5.71 -25.97 -11.13
C MET A 803 4.70 -26.88 -10.41
N THR A 804 3.42 -26.72 -10.72
CA THR A 804 2.36 -27.60 -10.21
C THR A 804 2.32 -28.91 -10.97
N CYS A 805 2.60 -28.90 -12.28
CA CYS A 805 2.65 -30.10 -13.11
C CYS A 805 3.99 -30.86 -13.04
N THR A 806 5.10 -30.22 -12.63
CA THR A 806 6.44 -30.83 -12.56
C THR A 806 6.82 -31.34 -11.17
N ALA A 807 5.92 -31.26 -10.17
CA ALA A 807 6.14 -31.86 -8.87
C ALA A 807 6.19 -33.39 -8.98
N ASN A 808 7.39 -33.92 -9.12
CA ASN A 808 7.68 -35.35 -9.06
C ASN A 808 7.38 -35.88 -7.65
N ASP A 809 6.22 -36.49 -7.48
CA ASP A 809 6.03 -37.65 -6.61
C ASP A 809 4.91 -38.58 -7.15
N ALA A 810 4.95 -38.81 -8.47
CA ALA A 810 4.35 -39.99 -9.09
C ALA A 810 5.38 -41.10 -9.37
N SER A 811 6.64 -40.94 -8.91
CA SER A 811 7.77 -41.82 -9.29
C SER A 811 8.50 -42.52 -8.15
N GLN A 812 8.01 -42.49 -6.90
CA GLN A 812 8.54 -43.36 -5.82
C GLN A 812 7.60 -44.51 -5.38
N LEU A 813 6.44 -44.70 -6.01
CA LEU A 813 5.54 -45.84 -5.72
C LEU A 813 5.71 -47.04 -6.67
N ARG A 814 6.87 -47.19 -7.33
CA ARG A 814 7.17 -48.39 -8.12
C ARG A 814 8.62 -48.82 -7.96
N THR A 815 8.87 -49.58 -6.90
CA THR A 815 9.86 -50.65 -6.94
C THR A 815 9.17 -51.97 -6.64
N SER A 816 9.28 -52.86 -7.64
CA SER A 816 9.12 -54.31 -7.57
C SER A 816 7.70 -54.91 -7.50
N ASN A 817 7.13 -55.21 -8.67
CA ASN A 817 7.19 -56.60 -9.19
C ASN A 817 6.72 -56.66 -10.65
N SER A 818 7.37 -57.53 -11.42
CA SER A 818 7.00 -58.05 -12.75
C SER A 818 7.31 -57.20 -14.00
N ILE A 819 8.50 -57.44 -14.56
CA ILE A 819 8.78 -57.93 -15.94
C ILE A 819 7.81 -57.48 -17.06
N GLY A 820 8.35 -56.81 -18.10
CA GLY A 820 7.87 -56.96 -19.48
C GLY A 820 7.75 -55.68 -20.34
N ASN A 821 8.81 -55.39 -21.11
CA ASN A 821 8.85 -54.83 -22.48
C ASN A 821 7.95 -53.65 -22.95
N LEU A 822 8.68 -52.58 -23.32
CA LEU A 822 8.74 -51.92 -24.65
C LEU A 822 7.59 -51.02 -25.19
N GLU A 823 8.03 -49.79 -25.53
CA GLU A 823 7.76 -49.01 -26.77
C GLU A 823 6.77 -47.82 -26.81
N ALA A 824 7.34 -46.70 -27.29
CA ALA A 824 6.84 -45.66 -28.21
C ALA A 824 5.71 -44.67 -27.83
N ALA A 825 6.14 -43.43 -27.59
CA ALA A 825 5.85 -42.19 -28.33
C ALA A 825 4.42 -41.81 -28.82
N ASN A 826 4.08 -40.54 -28.52
CA ASN A 826 3.27 -39.57 -29.28
C ASN A 826 1.78 -39.86 -29.54
N ARG A 827 0.90 -38.97 -29.03
CA ARG A 827 0.13 -38.01 -29.85
C ARG A 827 -0.77 -37.08 -29.01
N LEU A 828 -0.79 -35.81 -29.41
CA LEU A 828 -1.83 -34.81 -29.11
C LEU A 828 -3.18 -35.26 -29.68
N SER A 829 -4.30 -34.99 -28.97
CA SER A 829 -5.48 -34.21 -29.43
C SER A 829 -6.77 -34.56 -28.68
N ALA A 830 -7.56 -33.50 -28.42
CA ALA A 830 -9.03 -33.42 -28.42
C ALA A 830 -9.89 -33.99 -27.27
N PHE A 831 -10.63 -33.05 -26.68
CA PHE A 831 -11.94 -33.07 -25.98
C PHE A 831 -12.73 -34.39 -25.86
N HIS A 832 -13.32 -34.62 -24.67
CA HIS A 832 -14.73 -34.99 -24.53
C HIS A 832 -15.29 -34.59 -23.15
N VAL A 833 -16.46 -33.95 -23.16
CA VAL A 833 -17.36 -33.73 -22.02
C VAL A 833 -18.29 -34.94 -21.92
N ASP A 834 -18.54 -35.49 -20.71
CA ASP A 834 -19.89 -35.98 -20.35
C ASP A 834 -20.07 -36.22 -18.83
N TYR A 835 -21.31 -36.01 -18.40
CA TYR A 835 -21.86 -36.01 -17.04
C TYR A 835 -22.01 -37.41 -16.40
N SER A 836 -22.06 -37.50 -15.05
CA SER A 836 -23.05 -38.31 -14.30
C SER A 836 -23.00 -38.06 -12.78
N GLU A 837 -24.19 -38.00 -12.16
CA GLU A 837 -24.50 -37.86 -10.72
C GLU A 837 -24.36 -39.17 -9.90
N SER A 838 -24.33 -39.01 -8.56
CA SER A 838 -24.73 -39.95 -7.47
C SER A 838 -23.82 -41.16 -7.22
N ASP A 839 -23.61 -41.72 -6.02
CA ASP A 839 -24.00 -41.49 -4.62
C ASP A 839 -23.14 -42.46 -3.76
N LEU A 840 -23.15 -42.25 -2.43
CA LEU A 840 -22.88 -43.22 -1.34
C LEU A 840 -21.45 -43.55 -0.83
N GLU A 841 -21.43 -43.62 0.50
CA GLU A 841 -20.37 -43.86 1.48
C GLU A 841 -19.67 -45.23 1.38
N SER A 842 -18.39 -45.31 1.79
CA SER A 842 -17.92 -46.35 2.75
C SER A 842 -16.44 -46.24 3.14
N LEU A 843 -16.23 -46.17 4.46
CA LEU A 843 -15.22 -46.84 5.31
C LEU A 843 -13.73 -46.44 5.33
N ASP A 844 -13.30 -46.24 6.59
CA ASP A 844 -11.95 -46.07 7.12
C ASP A 844 -10.88 -47.05 6.58
N LEU A 845 -9.69 -46.53 6.31
CA LEU A 845 -8.44 -47.12 6.80
C LEU A 845 -7.32 -46.07 6.88
N MET A 846 -6.82 -45.84 8.09
CA MET A 846 -5.66 -45.02 8.41
C MET A 846 -4.35 -45.67 7.91
N THR A 847 -3.55 -44.91 7.16
CA THR A 847 -2.08 -44.96 7.20
C THR A 847 -1.50 -43.57 6.90
N GLY A 848 -1.04 -42.86 7.93
CA GLY A 848 -0.02 -41.81 7.77
C GLY A 848 1.37 -42.46 7.56
N PRO A 849 2.39 -41.75 7.03
CA PRO A 849 2.56 -40.29 7.06
C PRO A 849 2.76 -39.67 5.66
N THR A 850 1.76 -38.94 5.17
CA THR A 850 1.85 -38.10 3.95
C THR A 850 1.47 -36.63 4.22
N ASN A 851 0.95 -36.32 5.41
CA ASN A 851 0.39 -35.00 5.72
C ASN A 851 1.42 -33.86 5.71
N VAL A 852 2.70 -34.10 6.06
CA VAL A 852 3.73 -33.04 6.08
C VAL A 852 4.17 -32.66 4.67
N GLN A 853 4.34 -33.64 3.78
CA GLN A 853 4.65 -33.41 2.36
C GLN A 853 3.45 -32.78 1.64
N LEU A 854 2.22 -33.22 1.94
CA LEU A 854 1.00 -32.63 1.39
C LEU A 854 0.79 -31.20 1.91
N ALA A 855 1.01 -30.93 3.20
CA ALA A 855 0.91 -29.57 3.75
C ALA A 855 2.01 -28.64 3.24
N SER A 856 3.24 -29.12 3.06
CA SER A 856 4.34 -28.37 2.43
C SER A 856 4.06 -28.09 0.95
N TYR A 857 3.54 -29.09 0.23
CA TYR A 857 3.12 -28.96 -1.16
C TYR A 857 1.95 -27.99 -1.31
N MET A 858 0.94 -28.08 -0.46
CA MET A 858 -0.20 -27.15 -0.40
C MET A 858 0.27 -25.75 -0.03
N SER A 859 1.13 -25.59 0.98
CA SER A 859 1.72 -24.29 1.35
C SER A 859 2.50 -23.67 0.20
N SER A 860 3.33 -24.46 -0.51
CA SER A 860 4.08 -24.01 -1.68
C SER A 860 3.15 -23.67 -2.85
N TYR A 861 2.13 -24.49 -3.11
CA TYR A 861 1.10 -24.24 -4.12
C TYR A 861 0.35 -22.93 -3.84
N HIS A 862 -0.12 -22.73 -2.61
CA HIS A 862 -0.82 -21.52 -2.18
C HIS A 862 0.08 -20.28 -2.25
N LYS A 863 1.37 -20.40 -1.87
CA LYS A 863 2.33 -19.30 -2.05
C LYS A 863 2.53 -18.94 -3.53
N ARG A 864 2.68 -19.94 -4.41
CA ARG A 864 2.80 -19.71 -5.86
C ARG A 864 1.52 -19.12 -6.44
N LEU A 865 0.36 -19.60 -6.02
CA LEU A 865 -0.95 -19.10 -6.44
C LEU A 865 -1.17 -17.66 -5.97
N ALA A 866 -0.82 -17.35 -4.72
CA ALA A 866 -0.85 -15.99 -4.18
C ALA A 866 0.07 -15.04 -4.96
N LEU A 867 1.26 -15.48 -5.36
CA LEU A 867 2.15 -14.69 -6.24
C LEU A 867 1.50 -14.44 -7.60
N VAL A 868 0.91 -15.46 -8.24
CA VAL A 868 0.20 -15.29 -9.52
C VAL A 868 -0.98 -14.33 -9.39
N MET A 869 -1.81 -14.52 -8.35
CA MET A 869 -2.94 -13.63 -8.08
C MET A 869 -2.48 -12.21 -7.78
N TYR A 870 -1.41 -12.02 -7.01
CA TYR A 870 -0.81 -10.72 -6.77
C TYR A 870 -0.34 -10.04 -8.07
N LEU A 871 0.37 -10.78 -8.93
CA LEU A 871 0.88 -10.27 -10.21
C LEU A 871 -0.23 -9.98 -11.23
N GLN A 872 -1.33 -10.75 -11.21
CA GLN A 872 -2.50 -10.54 -12.07
C GLN A 872 -3.44 -9.44 -11.57
N ALA A 873 -3.65 -9.35 -10.26
CA ALA A 873 -4.55 -8.38 -9.63
C ALA A 873 -3.91 -6.99 -9.46
N ASN A 874 -2.57 -6.88 -9.57
CA ASN A 874 -1.85 -5.61 -9.52
C ASN A 874 -1.18 -5.24 -10.86
N PRO A 875 -1.92 -5.14 -11.98
CA PRO A 875 -1.34 -4.70 -13.24
C PRO A 875 -0.78 -3.26 -13.14
N GLY A 876 -1.31 -2.45 -12.21
CA GLY A 876 -0.86 -1.09 -11.91
C GLY A 876 0.52 -0.99 -11.24
N GLY A 877 1.04 -2.09 -10.68
CA GLY A 877 2.32 -2.12 -9.98
C GLY A 877 3.55 -1.92 -10.89
N ILE A 878 3.35 -2.01 -12.21
CA ILE A 878 4.42 -1.97 -13.21
C ILE A 878 4.09 -0.92 -14.29
N THR A 879 3.43 0.17 -13.88
CA THR A 879 3.07 1.27 -14.76
C THR A 879 4.04 2.44 -14.58
N ILE A 880 4.48 3.04 -15.69
CA ILE A 880 5.17 4.33 -15.61
C ILE A 880 4.06 5.38 -15.36
N PHE A 881 4.19 6.17 -14.30
CA PHE A 881 3.27 7.27 -13.90
C PHE A 881 1.99 6.88 -13.18
N GLY A 882 1.82 5.61 -12.76
CA GLY A 882 0.56 5.16 -12.16
C GLY A 882 -0.60 5.10 -13.16
N TRP A 883 -0.30 5.25 -14.45
CA TRP A 883 -1.24 5.18 -15.57
C TRP A 883 -0.83 4.01 -16.44
N THR A 884 -1.76 3.10 -16.73
CA THR A 884 -1.59 2.16 -17.84
C THR A 884 -1.68 2.97 -19.13
N VAL A 885 -0.55 3.14 -19.82
CA VAL A 885 -0.56 3.65 -21.20
C VAL A 885 -1.15 2.54 -22.06
N ASP A 886 -2.48 2.49 -22.13
CA ASP A 886 -3.21 1.50 -22.91
C ASP A 886 -3.04 1.77 -24.42
N ARG A 887 -3.11 0.70 -25.21
CA ARG A 887 -3.13 0.78 -26.68
C ARG A 887 -4.25 1.70 -27.17
N GLY A 888 -5.39 1.73 -26.46
CA GLY A 888 -6.48 2.68 -26.73
C GLY A 888 -6.02 4.13 -26.65
N LEU A 889 -5.41 4.53 -25.53
CA LEU A 889 -4.92 5.90 -25.31
C LEU A 889 -3.84 6.30 -26.33
N ILE A 890 -2.90 5.41 -26.64
CA ILE A 890 -1.85 5.66 -27.65
C ILE A 890 -2.48 5.84 -29.02
N ASN A 891 -3.41 4.97 -29.41
CA ASN A 891 -4.10 5.07 -30.68
C ASN A 891 -4.90 6.36 -30.76
N THR A 892 -5.59 6.76 -29.68
CA THR A 892 -6.33 8.02 -29.63
C THR A 892 -5.42 9.24 -29.80
N ILE A 893 -4.32 9.32 -29.04
CA ILE A 893 -3.35 10.40 -29.19
C ILE A 893 -2.76 10.39 -30.60
N PHE A 894 -2.35 9.22 -31.11
CA PHE A 894 -1.83 9.07 -32.45
C PHE A 894 -2.83 9.51 -33.54
N PHE A 895 -4.10 9.13 -33.44
CA PHE A 895 -5.12 9.52 -34.41
C PHE A 895 -5.46 11.00 -34.34
N ILE A 896 -5.47 11.61 -33.15
CA ILE A 896 -5.66 13.06 -32.99
C ILE A 896 -4.50 13.79 -33.67
N GLU A 897 -3.26 13.42 -33.34
CA GLU A 897 -2.04 14.02 -33.87
C GLU A 897 -1.94 13.81 -35.39
N LEU A 898 -2.23 12.60 -35.89
CA LEU A 898 -2.25 12.29 -37.31
C LEU A 898 -3.34 13.07 -38.07
N SER A 899 -4.52 13.27 -37.46
CA SER A 899 -5.58 14.08 -38.04
C SER A 899 -5.16 15.55 -38.17
N LEU A 900 -4.46 16.08 -37.16
CA LEU A 900 -3.91 17.43 -37.19
C LEU A 900 -2.81 17.56 -38.25
N VAL A 901 -1.88 16.60 -38.33
CA VAL A 901 -0.84 16.57 -39.36
C VAL A 901 -1.45 16.51 -40.76
N THR A 902 -2.41 15.62 -40.99
CA THR A 902 -3.06 15.46 -42.30
C THR A 902 -3.89 16.68 -42.68
N PHE A 903 -4.50 17.37 -41.71
CA PHE A 903 -5.16 18.65 -41.95
C PHE A 903 -4.16 19.73 -42.39
N VAL A 904 -3.06 19.89 -41.66
CA VAL A 904 -2.00 20.85 -41.99
C VAL A 904 -1.36 20.53 -43.34
N LEU A 905 -1.08 19.25 -43.63
CA LEU A 905 -0.60 18.78 -44.94
C LEU A 905 -1.61 19.06 -46.05
N GLY A 906 -2.90 18.81 -45.83
CA GLY A 906 -3.96 19.07 -46.80
C GLY A 906 -4.10 20.56 -47.15
N LYS A 907 -3.81 21.45 -46.19
CA LYS A 907 -3.77 22.91 -46.41
C LYS A 907 -2.47 23.40 -47.07
N THR A 908 -1.36 22.69 -46.90
CA THR A 908 -0.01 23.14 -47.34
C THR A 908 0.46 22.52 -48.67
N ILE A 909 -0.07 21.36 -49.07
CA ILE A 909 0.34 20.60 -50.28
C ILE A 909 -0.21 21.19 -51.60
N VAL A 910 -0.93 22.31 -51.61
CA VAL A 910 -1.40 22.93 -52.86
C VAL A 910 -0.20 23.36 -53.71
N VAL A 911 0.15 22.56 -54.72
CA VAL A 911 1.16 22.86 -55.73
C VAL A 911 0.49 23.71 -56.80
N THR A 912 0.68 25.01 -56.76
CA THR A 912 0.19 25.91 -57.81
C THR A 912 1.03 25.67 -59.07
N SER A 913 0.44 24.99 -60.06
CA SER A 913 0.96 24.92 -61.43
C SER A 913 0.92 26.32 -62.06
N TYR A 914 1.98 27.09 -61.85
CA TYR A 914 2.27 28.28 -62.65
C TYR A 914 3.40 27.91 -63.61
N TYR A 915 3.11 27.14 -64.67
CA TYR A 915 3.85 27.14 -65.95
C TYR A 915 3.28 26.05 -66.88
N PHE A 916 2.12 26.30 -67.47
CA PHE A 916 1.80 25.95 -68.87
C PHE A 916 0.61 26.81 -69.31
N GLY A 917 0.86 27.72 -70.27
CA GLY A 917 0.09 28.94 -70.43
C GLY A 917 -1.28 28.85 -71.08
N ARG A 918 -2.06 29.93 -70.91
CA ARG A 918 -2.82 30.57 -71.98
C ARG A 918 -3.26 31.96 -71.55
N THR A 919 -3.01 32.91 -72.42
CA THR A 919 -3.72 34.17 -72.51
C THR A 919 -5.23 33.96 -72.42
N LYS A 920 -5.88 34.64 -71.48
CA LYS A 920 -7.09 35.44 -71.70
C LYS A 920 -7.33 36.35 -70.51
#